data_AF-A0A533VK93-F1
#
_entry.id   AF-A0A533VK93-F1
#
_cell.length_a   1.000
_cell.length_b   1.000
_cell.length_c   1.000
_cell.angle_alpha   90.00
_cell.angle_beta   90.00
_cell.angle_gamma   90.00
#
_symmetry.space_group_name_H-M   'P 1'
#
loop_
_entity.id
_entity.type
_entity.pdbx_description
1 polymer ?
#
loop_
_entity_poly.entity_id
_entity_poly.type
_entity_poly.pdbx_seq_one_letter_code
_entity_poly.pdbx_strand_id
1 'polypeptide(L)'
;MIKVDRCAKGISITLVVILCSSTVAQYFSSYGIEQTGSIQVNVLFNSGQRLSGYGVVLNVYQDTNQTALRVIHPASFPVTIDSLPIGHKYKIDVYRFSMYGASGYVDLTDAFEKIDVSIPLDGGITFNVFYNDGMTPIEGINISLKSPDGKEWAHGTTDDQGRSNQFWLQTTNKVGDYYTASFSIGKNLTYTYDQEIHIFLGSYENKIVTPWPPTVDSVLLSVYKSDTQKIGPSDGDFFVTLNDESGEQVSKSDINHGDAHFTKINVGSYSFHVIRVSQNQNGTDLGSIFVLIDGKQTQFSLILQNLTSGIPVNLQNGTVVFFPTYIRGLGVQENCQCVIFRFDDVQDYFVQSTTTGVLNYFMLNNKPLNLGIITNSTGRNPIIVNTIKEGIKKDLFTPALHGYTHVDYTKLDHFSQYQSLLAAQDKMKQLFGNTSNIFIPPYNAFNNVTAEVLPKVGVQLISAGPNIDRDIYHYSAKNEWNSSELYHVPAQTEFPETHYRELSPSPITATQEMRNINASLTNFGFAVVTIHPQDFAKKDKNGKFFRSINAINASQFHELSELFDDLDAKNIRITTFNEITGIPNKVFPDLGNSSLGVPDDPSVTNIFTFGKVPAGVAVNPTTNMIYVTHSKSDTVSVIDGSIGAVVDSIGVEDIPVGVSLNPSTNMIYVVNSYGGTVSVINGSTNTASDLSSVRTLPYGIAVNQKTNTVYVIDPYKSEVDFVDGATNKIVNAVKVIGSPQRVAVNPNTNMIYVTDSKSPTVSVIDGSRYEVVKTIQLGNNSTTVAIAVNPSTNMIYVTHSKSPTVSVIDGSRYKVVKTIQLGPDISPLDAAVNPTTNTVYMTDPSGLVLAINGTTNTVFKKIELGNGSVPIGIAVDNKTNMIYVANSKSNTLGVISGNSQSSTPNIVSYKSQSFSKTTVPEFNTVSFMILALAVVIAMFFSRFKIEPLLPHKSI
;
A
#
# COMPACT_ATOMS: atom_id res chain seq x y z
N MET A 1 31.45 31.64 -54.17
CA MET A 1 32.23 32.20 -55.29
C MET A 1 33.69 31.95 -55.02
N ILE A 2 34.45 31.39 -55.96
CA ILE A 2 35.90 31.63 -56.03
C ILE A 2 36.14 32.32 -57.38
N LYS A 3 36.54 33.59 -57.31
CA LYS A 3 36.92 34.39 -58.46
C LYS A 3 38.37 34.06 -58.79
N VAL A 4 38.63 33.50 -59.97
CA VAL A 4 39.99 33.35 -60.51
C VAL A 4 40.06 34.14 -61.82
N ASP A 5 40.35 35.42 -61.69
CA ASP A 5 41.07 36.16 -62.74
C ASP A 5 42.56 35.82 -62.53
N ARG A 6 43.21 35.11 -63.47
CA ARG A 6 43.97 35.68 -64.60
C ARG A 6 45.10 36.61 -64.11
N CYS A 7 46.39 36.32 -64.34
CA CYS A 7 47.01 35.56 -65.44
C CYS A 7 48.18 34.65 -65.00
N ALA A 8 48.61 33.79 -65.95
CA ALA A 8 49.79 32.90 -65.92
C ALA A 8 49.65 31.51 -65.22
N LYS A 9 49.23 30.54 -66.03
CA LYS A 9 49.33 29.06 -65.88
C LYS A 9 48.73 28.41 -64.63
N GLY A 10 47.54 27.83 -64.82
CA GLY A 10 46.95 26.82 -63.96
C GLY A 10 45.61 27.28 -63.38
N ILE A 11 44.72 26.30 -63.14
CA ILE A 11 43.38 26.43 -62.53
C ILE A 11 42.30 26.95 -63.49
N SER A 12 41.54 26.00 -64.04
CA SER A 12 40.15 26.19 -64.47
C SER A 12 39.29 25.39 -63.49
N ILE A 13 38.30 26.04 -62.86
CA ILE A 13 37.33 25.36 -62.00
C ILE A 13 36.05 25.14 -62.79
N THR A 14 35.70 23.88 -63.04
CA THR A 14 34.37 23.47 -63.49
C THR A 14 33.78 22.54 -62.45
N LEU A 15 32.59 22.87 -61.96
CA LEU A 15 31.83 22.04 -61.02
C LEU A 15 31.34 20.78 -61.76
N VAL A 16 31.70 19.59 -61.29
CA VAL A 16 31.18 18.32 -61.82
C VAL A 16 30.53 17.54 -60.69
N VAL A 17 29.25 17.21 -60.87
CA VAL A 17 28.52 16.26 -60.03
C VAL A 17 29.05 14.87 -60.34
N ILE A 18 29.59 14.16 -59.34
CA ILE A 18 29.95 12.74 -59.46
C ILE A 18 29.15 11.96 -58.42
N LEU A 19 28.17 11.22 -58.92
CA LEU A 19 27.55 10.11 -58.20
C LEU A 19 28.58 8.97 -58.12
N CYS A 20 29.13 8.71 -56.94
CA CYS A 20 29.89 7.49 -56.67
C CYS A 20 29.31 6.76 -55.46
N SER A 21 28.86 5.55 -55.73
CA SER A 21 28.46 4.50 -54.79
C SER A 21 29.21 4.50 -53.46
N SER A 22 28.45 4.56 -52.36
CA SER A 22 28.93 4.14 -51.04
C SER A 22 29.11 2.62 -51.03
N THR A 23 30.29 2.14 -51.43
CA THR A 23 30.69 0.76 -51.19
C THR A 23 30.78 0.52 -49.69
N VAL A 24 29.90 -0.35 -49.18
CA VAL A 24 29.97 -0.84 -47.82
C VAL A 24 31.29 -1.61 -47.67
N ALA A 25 32.25 -1.00 -46.97
CA ALA A 25 33.44 -1.71 -46.53
C ALA A 25 33.02 -2.72 -45.46
N GLN A 26 32.76 -3.95 -45.88
CA GLN A 26 32.61 -5.10 -44.98
C GLN A 26 33.94 -5.32 -44.25
N TYR A 27 34.08 -4.71 -43.08
CA TYR A 27 34.94 -5.29 -42.05
C TYR A 27 34.29 -6.60 -41.61
N PHE A 28 34.73 -7.70 -42.22
CA PHE A 28 34.61 -9.01 -41.60
C PHE A 28 35.46 -8.97 -40.33
N SER A 29 34.82 -8.68 -39.20
CA SER A 29 35.35 -9.13 -37.92
C SER A 29 35.39 -10.66 -37.99
N SER A 30 36.59 -11.21 -38.15
CA SER A 30 36.82 -12.62 -37.89
C SER A 30 36.23 -12.95 -36.53
N TYR A 31 35.31 -13.92 -36.48
CA TYR A 31 34.93 -14.55 -35.21
C TYR A 31 36.21 -15.20 -34.67
N GLY A 32 36.90 -14.47 -33.79
CA GLY A 32 37.90 -15.07 -32.92
C GLY A 32 37.18 -16.13 -32.10
N ILE A 33 37.72 -17.35 -32.07
CA ILE A 33 37.28 -18.35 -31.12
C ILE A 33 37.68 -17.78 -29.76
N GLU A 34 36.70 -17.20 -29.05
CA GLU A 34 36.88 -16.71 -27.69
C GLU A 34 37.36 -17.89 -26.86
N GLN A 35 38.57 -17.79 -26.30
CA GLN A 35 39.13 -18.90 -25.55
C GLN A 35 38.28 -19.08 -24.30
N THR A 36 37.74 -20.30 -24.14
CA THR A 36 36.90 -20.61 -22.99
C THR A 36 37.66 -21.49 -22.02
N GLY A 37 37.55 -21.16 -20.74
CA GLY A 37 38.04 -21.95 -19.63
C GLY A 37 36.88 -22.54 -18.83
N SER A 38 37.21 -23.09 -17.67
CA SER A 38 36.21 -23.54 -16.69
C SER A 38 36.58 -23.21 -15.25
N ILE A 39 35.55 -23.06 -14.42
CA ILE A 39 35.70 -22.76 -12.99
C ILE A 39 35.19 -23.93 -12.19
N GLN A 40 36.05 -24.53 -11.36
CA GLN A 40 35.64 -25.50 -10.35
C GLN A 40 35.20 -24.76 -9.07
N VAL A 41 33.89 -24.77 -8.81
CA VAL A 41 33.27 -24.18 -7.62
C VAL A 41 33.09 -25.26 -6.57
N ASN A 42 33.61 -25.00 -5.38
CA ASN A 42 33.38 -25.82 -4.19
C ASN A 42 32.66 -24.96 -3.14
N VAL A 43 31.61 -25.49 -2.52
CA VAL A 43 30.87 -24.78 -1.47
C VAL A 43 31.05 -25.50 -0.14
N LEU A 44 31.49 -24.73 0.85
CA LEU A 44 31.81 -25.21 2.19
C LEU A 44 30.98 -24.44 3.20
N PHE A 45 30.74 -25.00 4.37
CA PHE A 45 30.37 -24.19 5.53
C PHE A 45 31.61 -23.42 6.04
N ASN A 46 31.40 -22.31 6.75
CA ASN A 46 32.47 -21.56 7.43
C ASN A 46 33.29 -22.41 8.43
N SER A 47 32.82 -23.60 8.81
CA SER A 47 33.56 -24.62 9.59
C SER A 47 34.56 -25.46 8.78
N GLY A 48 34.62 -25.28 7.45
CA GLY A 48 35.37 -26.12 6.52
C GLY A 48 34.67 -27.45 6.16
N GLN A 49 33.47 -27.71 6.69
CA GLN A 49 32.69 -28.90 6.35
C GLN A 49 32.12 -28.81 4.93
N ARG A 50 32.09 -29.96 4.22
CA ARG A 50 31.58 -30.05 2.85
C ARG A 50 30.06 -29.98 2.83
N LEU A 51 29.51 -29.13 1.95
CA LEU A 51 28.08 -29.02 1.71
C LEU A 51 27.61 -30.08 0.69
N SER A 52 26.39 -30.58 0.83
CA SER A 52 25.73 -31.35 -0.24
C SER A 52 25.12 -30.41 -1.29
N GLY A 53 24.93 -30.87 -2.53
CA GLY A 53 24.26 -30.05 -3.55
C GLY A 53 22.77 -29.81 -3.31
N TYR A 54 22.16 -30.58 -2.39
CA TYR A 54 20.71 -30.54 -2.15
C TYR A 54 20.24 -29.16 -1.67
N GLY A 55 19.27 -28.61 -2.39
CA GLY A 55 18.72 -27.27 -2.16
C GLY A 55 19.59 -26.11 -2.68
N VAL A 56 20.80 -26.36 -3.19
CA VAL A 56 21.72 -25.29 -3.57
C VAL A 56 21.46 -24.80 -4.99
N VAL A 57 21.59 -23.49 -5.19
CA VAL A 57 21.52 -22.81 -6.48
C VAL A 57 22.72 -21.86 -6.59
N LEU A 58 23.45 -21.93 -7.70
CA LEU A 58 24.52 -21.00 -8.02
C LEU A 58 24.06 -20.06 -9.13
N ASN A 59 24.01 -18.76 -8.86
CA ASN A 59 23.82 -17.75 -9.90
C ASN A 59 25.18 -17.20 -10.30
N VAL A 60 25.56 -17.41 -11.56
CA VAL A 60 26.87 -17.04 -12.11
C VAL A 60 26.71 -15.77 -12.93
N TYR A 61 27.43 -14.71 -12.57
CA TYR A 61 27.44 -13.42 -13.25
C TYR A 61 28.83 -13.15 -13.84
N GLN A 62 28.88 -12.46 -14.98
CA GLN A 62 30.11 -12.04 -15.65
C GLN A 62 30.28 -10.53 -15.49
N ASP A 63 31.47 -10.12 -15.06
CA ASP A 63 31.89 -8.75 -14.76
C ASP A 63 30.89 -7.98 -13.87
N THR A 64 30.21 -6.98 -14.44
CA THR A 64 29.25 -6.11 -13.74
C THR A 64 27.79 -6.40 -14.11
N ASN A 65 27.53 -7.50 -14.83
CA ASN A 65 26.17 -7.86 -15.26
C ASN A 65 25.26 -8.16 -14.06
N GLN A 66 24.07 -7.56 -14.06
CA GLN A 66 23.05 -7.77 -13.02
C GLN A 66 22.17 -9.00 -13.28
N THR A 67 22.20 -9.54 -14.49
CA THR A 67 21.52 -10.78 -14.87
C THR A 67 22.52 -11.94 -14.82
N ALA A 68 22.12 -13.08 -14.24
CA ALA A 68 22.97 -14.26 -14.20
C ALA A 68 23.18 -14.80 -15.63
N LEU A 69 24.44 -14.99 -16.01
CA LEU A 69 24.85 -15.69 -17.24
C LEU A 69 24.42 -17.15 -17.21
N ARG A 70 24.49 -17.80 -16.04
CA ARG A 70 24.00 -19.16 -15.80
C ARG A 70 23.40 -19.31 -14.41
N VAL A 71 22.40 -20.18 -14.29
CA VAL A 71 21.84 -20.67 -13.02
C VAL A 71 22.12 -22.17 -12.96
N ILE A 72 22.72 -22.65 -11.86
CA ILE A 72 23.20 -24.03 -11.74
C ILE A 72 22.62 -24.66 -10.48
N HIS A 73 22.09 -25.87 -10.63
CA HIS A 73 21.60 -26.71 -9.53
C HIS A 73 22.55 -27.90 -9.34
N PRO A 74 23.63 -27.77 -8.56
CA PRO A 74 24.61 -28.83 -8.37
C PRO A 74 24.03 -30.00 -7.60
N ALA A 75 24.31 -31.24 -8.03
CA ALA A 75 23.96 -32.44 -7.26
C ALA A 75 24.92 -32.67 -6.08
N SER A 76 26.18 -32.25 -6.22
CA SER A 76 27.23 -32.35 -5.21
C SER A 76 28.32 -31.30 -5.48
N PHE A 77 29.22 -31.11 -4.52
CA PHE A 77 30.40 -30.26 -4.65
C PHE A 77 31.70 -31.09 -4.60
N PRO A 78 32.76 -30.68 -5.33
CA PRO A 78 32.81 -29.51 -6.22
C PRO A 78 32.04 -29.71 -7.54
N VAL A 79 31.56 -28.62 -8.13
CA VAL A 79 30.92 -28.57 -9.44
C VAL A 79 31.78 -27.76 -10.41
N THR A 80 31.93 -28.23 -11.65
CA THR A 80 32.66 -27.50 -12.69
C THR A 80 31.69 -26.72 -13.58
N ILE A 81 32.04 -25.48 -13.89
CA ILE A 81 31.29 -24.59 -14.79
C ILE A 81 32.11 -24.39 -16.06
N ASP A 82 31.76 -25.14 -17.11
CA ASP A 82 32.51 -25.17 -18.37
C ASP A 82 32.00 -24.16 -19.42
N SER A 83 32.90 -23.85 -20.38
CA SER A 83 32.66 -22.95 -21.50
C SER A 83 32.35 -21.51 -21.05
N LEU A 84 33.25 -20.95 -20.25
CA LEU A 84 33.22 -19.55 -19.80
C LEU A 84 34.35 -18.75 -20.49
N PRO A 85 34.08 -17.57 -21.09
CA PRO A 85 35.10 -16.68 -21.63
C PRO A 85 36.27 -16.37 -20.68
N ILE A 86 37.50 -16.61 -21.13
CA ILE A 86 38.73 -16.25 -20.40
C ILE A 86 38.96 -14.73 -20.50
N GLY A 87 39.53 -14.13 -19.45
CA GLY A 87 39.80 -12.70 -19.33
C GLY A 87 38.72 -11.91 -18.58
N HIS A 88 37.71 -12.60 -18.03
CA HIS A 88 36.58 -12.00 -17.32
C HIS A 88 36.55 -12.32 -15.83
N LYS A 89 35.91 -11.45 -15.05
CA LYS A 89 35.62 -11.68 -13.64
C LYS A 89 34.28 -12.38 -13.49
N TYR A 90 34.21 -13.45 -12.71
CA TYR A 90 32.98 -14.15 -12.40
C TYR A 90 32.60 -13.97 -10.94
N LYS A 91 31.34 -13.57 -10.70
CA LYS A 91 30.69 -13.58 -9.39
C LYS A 91 29.75 -14.78 -9.32
N ILE A 92 29.84 -15.56 -8.26
CA ILE A 92 29.03 -16.77 -8.04
C ILE A 92 28.25 -16.58 -6.75
N ASP A 93 26.96 -16.29 -6.85
CA ASP A 93 26.08 -16.19 -5.68
C ASP A 93 25.55 -17.56 -5.33
N VAL A 94 25.84 -18.01 -4.12
CA VAL A 94 25.35 -19.26 -3.55
C VAL A 94 24.07 -18.98 -2.79
N TYR A 95 22.97 -19.58 -3.24
CA TYR A 95 21.72 -19.67 -2.51
C TYR A 95 21.51 -21.11 -2.04
N ARG A 96 21.01 -21.31 -0.82
CA ARG A 96 20.56 -22.61 -0.32
C ARG A 96 19.09 -22.50 0.08
N PHE A 97 18.25 -23.26 -0.63
CA PHE A 97 16.78 -23.24 -0.54
C PHE A 97 16.19 -21.82 -0.59
N SER A 98 16.50 -21.07 -1.66
CA SER A 98 16.14 -19.65 -1.84
C SER A 98 16.80 -18.62 -0.91
N MET A 99 17.46 -19.02 0.18
CA MET A 99 18.18 -18.10 1.09
C MET A 99 19.60 -17.82 0.59
N TYR A 100 20.03 -16.56 0.61
CA TYR A 100 21.39 -16.20 0.20
C TYR A 100 22.43 -16.63 1.26
N GLY A 101 23.43 -17.42 0.84
CA GLY A 101 24.54 -17.84 1.67
C GLY A 101 25.74 -16.90 1.58
N ALA A 102 26.34 -16.79 0.38
CA ALA A 102 27.54 -15.99 0.13
C ALA A 102 27.75 -15.71 -1.37
N SER A 103 28.68 -14.81 -1.70
CA SER A 103 29.19 -14.59 -3.06
C SER A 103 30.66 -14.99 -3.13
N GLY A 104 31.02 -15.83 -4.11
CA GLY A 104 32.40 -16.02 -4.55
C GLY A 104 32.77 -15.06 -5.69
N TYR A 105 34.03 -14.68 -5.79
CA TYR A 105 34.57 -13.94 -6.93
C TYR A 105 35.87 -14.60 -7.41
N VAL A 106 35.99 -14.83 -8.71
CA VAL A 106 37.19 -15.42 -9.35
C VAL A 106 37.42 -14.73 -10.69
N ASP A 107 38.67 -14.40 -10.98
CA ASP A 107 39.09 -13.86 -12.28
C ASP A 107 39.56 -15.04 -13.13
N LEU A 108 38.88 -15.35 -14.24
CA LEU A 108 39.22 -16.50 -15.09
C LEU A 108 40.31 -16.10 -16.07
N THR A 109 41.57 -16.06 -15.62
CA THR A 109 42.72 -15.65 -16.44
C THR A 109 43.37 -16.79 -17.22
N ASP A 110 43.20 -18.03 -16.75
CA ASP A 110 43.73 -19.25 -17.37
C ASP A 110 42.60 -20.20 -17.83
N ALA A 111 42.97 -21.29 -18.50
CA ALA A 111 42.01 -22.28 -19.00
C ALA A 111 41.21 -23.01 -17.90
N PHE A 112 41.65 -22.96 -16.64
CA PHE A 112 40.99 -23.60 -15.52
C PHE A 112 41.30 -22.90 -14.21
N GLU A 113 40.26 -22.55 -13.45
CA GLU A 113 40.37 -21.90 -12.13
C GLU A 113 39.57 -22.62 -11.04
N LYS A 114 39.89 -22.33 -9.78
CA LYS A 114 39.18 -22.88 -8.61
C LYS A 114 38.70 -21.80 -7.67
N ILE A 115 37.53 -22.01 -7.06
CA ILE A 115 37.02 -21.16 -6.00
C ILE A 115 36.31 -21.98 -4.90
N ASP A 116 36.72 -21.76 -3.66
CA ASP A 116 35.96 -22.15 -2.47
C ASP A 116 35.04 -20.99 -2.07
N VAL A 117 33.74 -21.23 -1.95
CA VAL A 117 32.77 -20.27 -1.43
C VAL A 117 32.23 -20.78 -0.10
N SER A 118 32.59 -20.08 0.98
CA SER A 118 32.17 -20.44 2.34
C SER A 118 30.84 -19.77 2.68
N ILE A 119 29.83 -20.58 3.06
CA ILE A 119 28.54 -20.11 3.55
C ILE A 119 28.42 -20.22 5.07
N PRO A 120 27.62 -19.36 5.72
CA PRO A 120 27.30 -19.47 7.14
C PRO A 120 26.74 -20.84 7.54
N LEU A 121 27.04 -21.27 8.78
CA LEU A 121 26.46 -22.48 9.40
C LEU A 121 24.96 -22.30 9.68
N ASP A 122 24.22 -23.40 9.70
CA ASP A 122 22.80 -23.40 10.09
C ASP A 122 22.63 -22.98 11.56
N GLY A 123 21.58 -22.20 11.83
CA GLY A 123 21.19 -21.74 13.16
C GLY A 123 19.93 -22.45 13.62
N GLY A 124 19.84 -22.71 14.92
CA GLY A 124 18.70 -23.40 15.55
C GLY A 124 17.67 -22.41 16.10
N ILE A 125 16.39 -22.64 15.84
CA ILE A 125 15.28 -21.94 16.50
C ILE A 125 14.28 -22.93 17.10
N THR A 126 13.83 -22.64 18.31
CA THR A 126 12.77 -23.35 19.02
C THR A 126 11.68 -22.35 19.39
N PHE A 127 10.41 -22.73 19.29
CA PHE A 127 9.27 -21.91 19.72
C PHE A 127 8.67 -22.45 21.00
N ASN A 128 8.39 -21.56 21.95
CA ASN A 128 7.63 -21.86 23.16
C ASN A 128 6.30 -21.10 23.04
N VAL A 129 5.21 -21.79 22.72
CA VAL A 129 3.93 -21.22 22.28
C VAL A 129 2.88 -21.28 23.40
N PHE A 130 2.26 -20.14 23.67
CA PHE A 130 1.30 -19.94 24.75
C PHE A 130 0.00 -19.29 24.24
N TYR A 131 -1.08 -19.50 24.98
CA TYR A 131 -2.33 -18.74 24.84
C TYR A 131 -2.15 -17.27 25.26
N ASN A 132 -3.18 -16.45 25.08
CA ASN A 132 -3.15 -15.00 25.29
C ASN A 132 -2.89 -14.54 26.73
N ASP A 133 -3.02 -15.45 27.71
CA ASP A 133 -2.58 -15.23 29.10
C ASP A 133 -1.05 -15.20 29.24
N GLY A 134 -0.32 -15.64 28.21
CA GLY A 134 1.14 -15.73 28.18
C GLY A 134 1.71 -16.75 29.18
N MET A 135 0.89 -17.64 29.74
CA MET A 135 1.27 -18.60 30.78
C MET A 135 0.87 -20.04 30.44
N THR A 136 -0.30 -20.26 29.85
CA THR A 136 -0.80 -21.60 29.53
C THR A 136 -0.20 -22.06 28.20
N PRO A 137 0.59 -23.16 28.15
CA PRO A 137 1.18 -23.64 26.91
C PRO A 137 0.14 -24.23 25.96
N ILE A 138 0.46 -24.25 24.65
CA ILE A 138 -0.39 -24.89 23.63
C ILE A 138 0.28 -26.17 23.13
N GLU A 139 -0.28 -27.32 23.51
CA GLU A 139 0.15 -28.64 23.01
C GLU A 139 -0.29 -28.87 21.55
N GLY A 140 0.54 -29.54 20.76
CA GLY A 140 0.16 -30.03 19.43
C GLY A 140 -0.10 -28.97 18.36
N ILE A 141 0.28 -27.70 18.59
CA ILE A 141 0.06 -26.64 17.59
C ILE A 141 0.93 -26.88 16.36
N ASN A 142 0.35 -26.79 15.16
CA ASN A 142 1.10 -26.91 13.91
C ASN A 142 1.89 -25.62 13.67
N ILE A 143 3.20 -25.73 13.52
CA ILE A 143 4.10 -24.62 13.16
C ILE A 143 4.51 -24.80 11.70
N SER A 144 4.33 -23.75 10.89
CA SER A 144 4.80 -23.68 9.51
C SER A 144 5.74 -22.48 9.35
N LEU A 145 6.99 -22.75 9.02
CA LEU A 145 8.03 -21.76 8.74
C LEU A 145 8.19 -21.59 7.24
N LYS A 146 8.19 -20.35 6.75
CA LYS A 146 8.28 -20.05 5.31
C LYS A 146 9.44 -19.12 4.99
N SER A 147 10.10 -19.37 3.86
CA SER A 147 11.13 -18.51 3.26
C SER A 147 10.51 -17.23 2.66
N PRO A 148 11.31 -16.20 2.30
CA PRO A 148 10.81 -14.94 1.73
C PRO A 148 9.94 -15.07 0.47
N ASP A 149 10.07 -16.18 -0.28
CA ASP A 149 9.26 -16.50 -1.46
C ASP A 149 7.98 -17.28 -1.13
N GLY A 150 7.60 -17.35 0.15
CA GLY A 150 6.36 -17.96 0.64
C GLY A 150 6.34 -19.49 0.65
N LYS A 151 7.43 -20.16 0.26
CA LYS A 151 7.53 -21.63 0.33
C LYS A 151 7.71 -22.09 1.77
N GLU A 152 7.05 -23.17 2.15
CA GLU A 152 7.30 -23.84 3.42
C GLU A 152 8.70 -24.44 3.44
N TRP A 153 9.48 -24.04 4.44
CA TRP A 153 10.85 -24.49 4.69
C TRP A 153 10.88 -25.65 5.67
N ALA A 154 10.17 -25.50 6.79
CA ALA A 154 10.07 -26.50 7.83
C ALA A 154 8.71 -26.41 8.50
N HIS A 155 8.30 -27.54 9.07
CA HIS A 155 7.08 -27.66 9.84
C HIS A 155 7.31 -28.55 11.06
N GLY A 156 6.49 -28.40 12.09
CA GLY A 156 6.57 -29.23 13.28
C GLY A 156 5.44 -28.93 14.25
N THR A 157 5.45 -29.59 15.40
CA THR A 157 4.45 -29.41 16.45
C THR A 157 5.10 -29.10 17.80
N THR A 158 4.29 -28.66 18.76
CA THR A 158 4.69 -28.46 20.17
C THR A 158 4.40 -29.67 21.06
N ASP A 159 5.22 -29.84 22.10
CA ASP A 159 4.98 -30.75 23.22
C ASP A 159 3.90 -30.22 24.20
N ASP A 160 3.63 -30.99 25.26
CA ASP A 160 2.71 -30.66 26.36
C ASP A 160 3.11 -29.39 27.15
N GLN A 161 4.35 -28.95 27.00
CA GLN A 161 4.90 -27.71 27.56
C GLN A 161 4.90 -26.55 26.54
N GLY A 162 4.23 -26.74 25.39
CA GLY A 162 4.13 -25.75 24.31
C GLY A 162 5.42 -25.54 23.53
N ARG A 163 6.42 -26.42 23.65
CA ARG A 163 7.75 -26.25 23.06
C ARG A 163 7.89 -27.06 21.78
N SER A 164 8.40 -26.44 20.73
CA SER A 164 8.66 -27.13 19.46
C SER A 164 9.93 -27.97 19.50
N ASN A 165 10.06 -28.88 18.53
CA ASN A 165 11.39 -29.34 18.13
C ASN A 165 12.25 -28.18 17.62
N GLN A 166 13.57 -28.32 17.68
CA GLN A 166 14.50 -27.33 17.15
C GLN A 166 14.55 -27.39 15.62
N PHE A 167 14.24 -26.27 14.97
CA PHE A 167 14.35 -26.08 13.53
C PHE A 167 15.74 -25.58 13.15
N TRP A 168 16.38 -26.26 12.21
CA TRP A 168 17.68 -25.84 11.65
C TRP A 168 17.45 -25.06 10.36
N LEU A 169 17.79 -23.78 10.39
CA LEU A 169 17.52 -22.80 9.34
C LEU A 169 18.83 -22.20 8.83
N GLN A 170 18.89 -21.85 7.54
CA GLN A 170 20.08 -21.24 6.95
C GLN A 170 20.24 -19.82 7.50
N THR A 171 21.36 -19.56 8.18
CA THR A 171 21.70 -18.19 8.59
C THR A 171 22.07 -17.36 7.35
N THR A 172 21.67 -16.09 7.33
CA THR A 172 21.95 -15.13 6.25
C THR A 172 22.38 -13.80 6.85
N ASN A 173 23.35 -13.16 6.21
CA ASN A 173 23.80 -11.81 6.56
C ASN A 173 23.28 -10.75 5.56
N LYS A 174 22.40 -11.14 4.63
CA LYS A 174 21.84 -10.26 3.61
C LYS A 174 20.64 -9.50 4.18
N VAL A 175 20.78 -8.18 4.24
CA VAL A 175 19.73 -7.27 4.76
C VAL A 175 18.45 -7.43 3.94
N GLY A 176 17.41 -7.98 4.56
CA GLY A 176 16.08 -8.17 3.97
C GLY A 176 15.69 -9.63 3.70
N ASP A 177 16.58 -10.61 3.89
CA ASP A 177 16.21 -12.03 3.89
C ASP A 177 15.75 -12.42 5.32
N TYR A 178 14.54 -12.96 5.49
CA TYR A 178 13.99 -13.39 6.79
C TYR A 178 13.04 -14.59 6.64
N TYR A 179 12.80 -15.33 7.72
CA TYR A 179 11.73 -16.33 7.78
C TYR A 179 10.44 -15.74 8.36
N THR A 180 9.30 -16.29 7.96
CA THR A 180 8.01 -16.06 8.63
C THR A 180 7.54 -17.33 9.32
N ALA A 181 6.74 -17.20 10.37
CA ALA A 181 6.12 -18.34 11.05
C ALA A 181 4.59 -18.17 11.09
N SER A 182 3.90 -19.29 10.98
CA SER A 182 2.46 -19.41 11.24
C SER A 182 2.20 -20.58 12.18
N PHE A 183 1.22 -20.41 13.05
CA PHE A 183 0.90 -21.29 14.17
C PHE A 183 -0.59 -21.65 14.06
N SER A 184 -0.94 -22.93 13.97
CA SER A 184 -2.30 -23.37 13.67
C SER A 184 -2.82 -24.44 14.63
N ILE A 185 -4.00 -24.23 15.20
CA ILE A 185 -4.76 -25.24 15.96
C ILE A 185 -5.79 -25.86 15.01
N GLY A 186 -5.72 -27.18 14.83
CA GLY A 186 -6.51 -27.86 13.80
C GLY A 186 -6.18 -27.36 12.38
N LYS A 187 -7.18 -27.37 11.49
CA LYS A 187 -7.01 -26.95 10.08
C LYS A 187 -7.31 -25.48 9.82
N ASN A 188 -8.17 -24.85 10.63
CA ASN A 188 -8.77 -23.56 10.28
C ASN A 188 -8.34 -22.41 11.21
N LEU A 189 -7.93 -22.68 12.46
CA LEU A 189 -7.53 -21.62 13.39
C LEU A 189 -6.03 -21.31 13.25
N THR A 190 -5.66 -20.25 12.52
CA THR A 190 -4.25 -19.89 12.25
C THR A 190 -3.89 -18.49 12.75
N TYR A 191 -2.74 -18.39 13.42
CA TYR A 191 -2.09 -17.15 13.83
C TYR A 191 -0.77 -16.99 13.07
N THR A 192 -0.65 -15.93 12.26
CA THR A 192 0.60 -15.54 11.62
C THR A 192 1.42 -14.68 12.56
N TYR A 193 2.72 -14.96 12.67
CA TYR A 193 3.64 -14.17 13.47
C TYR A 193 4.29 -13.09 12.59
N ASP A 194 3.79 -11.86 12.74
CA ASP A 194 4.11 -10.74 11.85
C ASP A 194 5.52 -10.14 12.01
N GLN A 195 6.40 -10.76 12.81
CA GLN A 195 7.79 -10.31 12.97
C GLN A 195 8.75 -11.14 12.12
N GLU A 196 9.68 -10.45 11.46
CA GLU A 196 10.76 -11.07 10.70
C GLU A 196 11.64 -11.97 11.58
N ILE A 197 11.70 -13.27 11.27
CA ILE A 197 12.53 -14.24 11.99
C ILE A 197 13.93 -14.25 11.35
N HIS A 198 14.84 -13.50 11.96
CA HIS A 198 16.26 -13.46 11.62
C HIS A 198 17.03 -14.53 12.38
N ILE A 199 17.68 -15.45 11.66
CA ILE A 199 18.43 -16.55 12.26
C ILE A 199 19.92 -16.21 12.27
N PHE A 200 20.48 -16.15 13.48
CA PHE A 200 21.90 -15.92 13.73
C PHE A 200 22.62 -17.22 14.08
N LEU A 201 23.95 -17.18 14.15
CA LEU A 201 24.76 -18.32 14.55
C LEU A 201 24.49 -18.69 16.03
N GLY A 202 23.96 -19.89 16.26
CA GLY A 202 23.64 -20.38 17.61
C GLY A 202 22.30 -21.09 17.67
N SER A 203 21.76 -21.22 18.87
CA SER A 203 20.42 -21.77 19.14
C SER A 203 19.61 -20.76 19.95
N TYR A 204 18.38 -20.50 19.55
CA TYR A 204 17.52 -19.46 20.12
C TYR A 204 16.13 -19.99 20.44
N GLU A 205 15.60 -19.63 21.60
CA GLU A 205 14.20 -19.87 21.97
C GLU A 205 13.38 -18.60 21.76
N ASN A 206 12.24 -18.71 21.10
CA ASN A 206 11.28 -17.63 20.90
C ASN A 206 9.97 -17.94 21.61
N LYS A 207 9.59 -17.09 22.57
CA LYS A 207 8.27 -17.17 23.22
C LYS A 207 7.22 -16.52 22.33
N ILE A 208 6.20 -17.29 21.96
CA ILE A 208 5.07 -16.85 21.15
C ILE A 208 3.83 -16.80 22.05
N VAL A 209 3.11 -15.67 22.02
CA VAL A 209 1.84 -15.48 22.73
C VAL A 209 0.78 -15.26 21.66
N THR A 210 -0.11 -16.24 21.51
CA THR A 210 -1.20 -16.21 20.53
C THR A 210 -2.33 -15.28 21.00
N PRO A 211 -3.24 -14.81 20.13
CA PRO A 211 -4.37 -13.98 20.55
C PRO A 211 -5.50 -14.77 21.24
N TRP A 212 -5.46 -16.10 21.22
CA TRP A 212 -6.56 -16.97 21.66
C TRP A 212 -6.54 -17.23 23.17
N PRO A 213 -7.69 -17.26 23.86
CA PRO A 213 -7.77 -17.73 25.24
C PRO A 213 -7.58 -19.25 25.32
N PRO A 214 -7.13 -19.80 26.47
CA PRO A 214 -7.05 -21.25 26.64
C PRO A 214 -8.42 -21.94 26.50
N THR A 215 -9.47 -21.30 27.03
CA THR A 215 -10.85 -21.77 27.00
C THR A 215 -11.82 -20.60 26.85
N VAL A 216 -12.97 -20.86 26.23
CA VAL A 216 -14.12 -19.95 26.14
C VAL A 216 -15.16 -20.37 27.18
N ASP A 217 -15.41 -19.49 28.16
CA ASP A 217 -16.24 -19.80 29.33
C ASP A 217 -17.72 -20.07 29.00
N SER A 218 -18.26 -19.43 27.96
CA SER A 218 -19.65 -19.58 27.54
C SER A 218 -19.73 -19.51 26.02
N VAL A 219 -20.31 -20.55 25.42
CA VAL A 219 -20.68 -20.61 24.01
C VAL A 219 -22.16 -20.98 23.90
N LEU A 220 -22.91 -20.24 23.09
CA LEU A 220 -24.35 -20.38 22.90
C LEU A 220 -24.67 -20.75 21.45
N LEU A 221 -25.47 -21.79 21.24
CA LEU A 221 -26.16 -22.04 19.97
C LEU A 221 -27.67 -21.83 20.14
N SER A 222 -28.24 -20.89 19.38
CA SER A 222 -29.69 -20.74 19.25
C SER A 222 -30.21 -21.52 18.04
N VAL A 223 -31.12 -22.46 18.28
CA VAL A 223 -31.73 -23.33 17.26
C VAL A 223 -33.15 -22.86 16.93
N TYR A 224 -33.42 -22.71 15.64
CA TYR A 224 -34.63 -22.15 15.08
C TYR A 224 -35.35 -23.15 14.17
N LYS A 225 -36.69 -23.12 14.18
CA LYS A 225 -37.53 -23.85 13.21
C LYS A 225 -37.99 -22.97 12.04
N SER A 226 -37.89 -21.66 12.21
CA SER A 226 -38.06 -20.65 11.18
C SER A 226 -37.34 -19.38 11.61
N ASP A 227 -37.23 -18.43 10.69
CA ASP A 227 -36.38 -17.23 10.79
C ASP A 227 -36.65 -16.31 11.98
N THR A 228 -37.79 -16.50 12.66
CA THR A 228 -38.23 -15.72 13.82
C THR A 228 -38.65 -16.60 15.00
N GLN A 229 -38.66 -17.93 14.85
CA GLN A 229 -39.12 -18.85 15.89
C GLN A 229 -38.05 -19.88 16.23
N LYS A 230 -37.59 -19.80 17.49
CA LYS A 230 -36.84 -20.86 18.14
C LYS A 230 -37.66 -22.15 18.22
N ILE A 231 -37.00 -23.31 18.24
CA ILE A 231 -37.68 -24.55 18.64
C ILE A 231 -38.09 -24.46 20.11
N GLY A 232 -39.29 -24.93 20.42
CA GLY A 232 -39.86 -24.93 21.76
C GLY A 232 -40.32 -26.31 22.19
N PRO A 233 -40.80 -26.47 23.44
CA PRO A 233 -41.19 -27.77 23.99
C PRO A 233 -42.28 -28.51 23.20
N SER A 234 -43.07 -27.80 22.39
CA SER A 234 -44.08 -28.40 21.50
C SER A 234 -43.51 -29.10 20.27
N ASP A 235 -42.26 -28.83 19.90
CA ASP A 235 -41.63 -29.36 18.68
C ASP A 235 -40.94 -30.72 18.93
N GLY A 236 -40.75 -31.09 20.20
CA GLY A 236 -40.14 -32.33 20.66
C GLY A 236 -38.96 -32.11 21.61
N ASP A 237 -38.35 -33.20 22.07
CA ASP A 237 -37.13 -33.16 22.87
C ASP A 237 -35.89 -33.15 21.96
N PHE A 238 -34.98 -32.20 22.20
CA PHE A 238 -33.77 -32.00 21.40
C PHE A 238 -32.56 -31.76 22.30
N PHE A 239 -31.39 -32.20 21.84
CA PHE A 239 -30.10 -31.83 22.40
C PHE A 239 -29.11 -31.50 21.28
N VAL A 240 -28.05 -30.78 21.61
CA VAL A 240 -26.95 -30.44 20.72
C VAL A 240 -25.70 -31.15 21.19
N THR A 241 -25.02 -31.86 20.30
CA THR A 241 -23.64 -32.31 20.54
C THR A 241 -22.68 -31.31 19.91
N LEU A 242 -21.57 -31.05 20.59
CA LEU A 242 -20.42 -30.34 20.05
C LEU A 242 -19.34 -31.36 19.81
N ASN A 243 -18.93 -31.50 18.55
CA ASN A 243 -17.94 -32.48 18.10
C ASN A 243 -16.69 -31.74 17.58
N ASP A 244 -15.52 -32.35 17.71
CA ASP A 244 -14.25 -31.78 17.21
C ASP A 244 -13.99 -32.08 15.72
N GLU A 245 -12.82 -31.68 15.19
CA GLU A 245 -12.42 -31.94 13.80
C GLU A 245 -12.31 -33.43 13.43
N SER A 246 -12.21 -34.34 14.42
CA SER A 246 -12.22 -35.79 14.20
C SER A 246 -13.63 -36.39 14.16
N GLY A 247 -14.62 -35.62 14.62
CA GLY A 247 -16.01 -36.06 14.80
C GLY A 247 -16.30 -36.65 16.18
N GLU A 248 -15.35 -36.62 17.11
CA GLU A 248 -15.57 -37.07 18.49
C GLU A 248 -16.38 -36.03 19.28
N GLN A 249 -17.36 -36.48 20.06
CA GLN A 249 -18.20 -35.60 20.88
C GLN A 249 -17.42 -35.08 22.10
N VAL A 250 -17.00 -33.82 22.06
CA VAL A 250 -16.32 -33.15 23.18
C VAL A 250 -17.29 -32.57 24.21
N SER A 251 -18.53 -32.25 23.82
CA SER A 251 -19.54 -31.72 24.74
C SER A 251 -20.98 -31.98 24.28
N LYS A 252 -21.94 -31.85 25.19
CA LYS A 252 -23.38 -31.96 24.91
C LYS A 252 -24.14 -30.96 25.77
N SER A 253 -25.20 -30.37 25.20
CA SER A 253 -26.13 -29.48 25.90
C SER A 253 -27.56 -29.78 25.47
N ASP A 254 -28.49 -29.85 26.42
CA ASP A 254 -29.92 -30.00 26.11
C ASP A 254 -30.50 -28.65 25.67
N ILE A 255 -31.48 -28.65 24.76
CA ILE A 255 -32.05 -27.42 24.22
C ILE A 255 -33.17 -26.89 25.12
N ASN A 256 -33.02 -25.68 25.64
CA ASN A 256 -34.01 -25.02 26.48
C ASN A 256 -34.53 -23.75 25.79
N HIS A 257 -35.82 -23.71 25.44
CA HIS A 257 -36.44 -22.62 24.65
C HIS A 257 -35.68 -22.27 23.35
N GLY A 258 -35.03 -23.28 22.76
CA GLY A 258 -34.21 -23.16 21.56
C GLY A 258 -32.74 -22.80 21.81
N ASP A 259 -32.30 -22.63 23.05
CA ASP A 259 -30.92 -22.31 23.37
C ASP A 259 -30.17 -23.50 23.97
N ALA A 260 -28.97 -23.77 23.44
CA ALA A 260 -28.02 -24.76 23.91
C ALA A 260 -26.75 -24.05 24.40
N HIS A 261 -26.37 -24.28 25.65
CA HIS A 261 -25.23 -23.62 26.31
C HIS A 261 -24.09 -24.60 26.57
N PHE A 262 -22.89 -24.19 26.20
CA PHE A 262 -21.64 -24.91 26.35
C PHE A 262 -20.68 -24.04 27.16
N THR A 263 -19.86 -24.64 28.02
CA THR A 263 -18.93 -23.90 28.89
C THR A 263 -17.55 -24.54 28.92
N LYS A 264 -16.51 -23.73 29.09
CA LYS A 264 -15.10 -24.14 29.12
C LYS A 264 -14.67 -24.94 27.89
N ILE A 265 -15.06 -24.46 26.70
CA ILE A 265 -14.69 -25.07 25.43
C ILE A 265 -13.30 -24.56 25.05
N ASN A 266 -12.36 -25.46 24.76
CA ASN A 266 -11.03 -25.08 24.24
C ASN A 266 -11.18 -24.33 22.91
N VAL A 267 -10.20 -23.52 22.54
CA VAL A 267 -10.22 -22.90 21.20
C VAL A 267 -9.89 -23.91 20.10
N GLY A 268 -10.53 -23.79 18.95
CA GLY A 268 -10.39 -24.72 17.82
C GLY A 268 -11.57 -24.70 16.85
N SER A 269 -11.55 -25.60 15.86
CA SER A 269 -12.70 -25.84 14.98
C SER A 269 -13.58 -26.97 15.53
N TYR A 270 -14.89 -26.81 15.42
CA TYR A 270 -15.88 -27.77 15.91
C TYR A 270 -17.08 -27.87 14.97
N SER A 271 -17.96 -28.85 15.19
CA SER A 271 -19.33 -28.86 14.66
C SER A 271 -20.37 -29.02 15.76
N PHE A 272 -21.42 -28.20 15.74
CA PHE A 272 -22.64 -28.50 16.48
C PHE A 272 -23.53 -29.42 15.65
N HIS A 273 -24.12 -30.44 16.24
CA HIS A 273 -25.13 -31.31 15.62
C HIS A 273 -26.41 -31.29 16.47
N VAL A 274 -27.57 -31.04 15.84
CA VAL A 274 -28.86 -30.99 16.55
C VAL A 274 -29.57 -32.33 16.44
N ILE A 275 -29.68 -33.03 17.57
CA ILE A 275 -30.25 -34.37 17.65
C ILE A 275 -31.66 -34.29 18.25
N ARG A 276 -32.66 -34.82 17.53
CA ARG A 276 -34.02 -35.04 18.05
C ARG A 276 -34.10 -36.40 18.72
N VAL A 277 -34.66 -36.45 19.93
CA VAL A 277 -34.84 -37.71 20.67
C VAL A 277 -35.98 -38.53 20.05
N SER A 278 -35.74 -39.81 19.79
CA SER A 278 -36.80 -40.77 19.40
C SER A 278 -37.20 -41.65 20.58
N GLN A 279 -38.38 -42.27 20.52
CA GLN A 279 -38.91 -43.14 21.58
C GLN A 279 -38.00 -44.35 21.90
N ASN A 280 -37.04 -44.69 21.02
CA ASN A 280 -36.10 -45.79 21.18
C ASN A 280 -34.67 -45.33 21.56
N GLN A 281 -34.52 -44.09 22.03
CA GLN A 281 -33.26 -43.43 22.45
C GLN A 281 -32.15 -43.23 21.40
N ASN A 282 -32.16 -43.94 20.26
CA ASN A 282 -31.36 -43.54 19.10
C ASN A 282 -31.97 -42.28 18.47
N GLY A 283 -31.36 -41.12 18.72
CA GLY A 283 -31.79 -39.83 18.19
C GLY A 283 -31.50 -39.68 16.69
N THR A 284 -32.19 -38.75 16.04
CA THR A 284 -31.99 -38.40 14.63
C THR A 284 -31.25 -37.07 14.55
N ASP A 285 -30.10 -37.04 13.88
CA ASP A 285 -29.43 -35.79 13.52
C ASP A 285 -30.28 -35.05 12.47
N LEU A 286 -30.67 -33.81 12.79
CA LEU A 286 -31.50 -32.96 11.96
C LEU A 286 -30.70 -31.91 11.18
N GLY A 287 -29.40 -31.77 11.45
CA GLY A 287 -28.55 -30.76 10.84
C GLY A 287 -27.42 -30.33 11.75
N SER A 288 -26.32 -29.94 11.12
CA SER A 288 -25.11 -29.49 11.77
C SER A 288 -24.57 -28.19 11.20
N ILE A 289 -23.69 -27.55 11.97
CA ILE A 289 -23.02 -26.29 11.64
C ILE A 289 -21.56 -26.39 12.11
N PHE A 290 -20.63 -26.15 11.20
CA PHE A 290 -19.21 -26.01 11.55
C PHE A 290 -18.92 -24.61 12.06
N VAL A 291 -18.20 -24.51 13.16
CA VAL A 291 -17.87 -23.26 13.85
C VAL A 291 -16.39 -23.18 14.18
N LEU A 292 -15.86 -21.96 14.18
CA LEU A 292 -14.56 -21.63 14.75
C LEU A 292 -14.80 -21.01 16.13
N ILE A 293 -14.16 -21.54 17.16
CA ILE A 293 -14.24 -21.01 18.53
C ILE A 293 -12.86 -20.46 18.85
N ASP A 294 -12.69 -19.14 18.71
CA ASP A 294 -11.42 -18.42 18.94
C ASP A 294 -11.47 -17.45 20.14
N GLY A 295 -12.62 -17.40 20.82
CA GLY A 295 -12.91 -16.48 21.92
C GLY A 295 -13.49 -15.12 21.52
N LYS A 296 -13.52 -14.75 20.23
CA LYS A 296 -14.17 -13.51 19.75
C LYS A 296 -15.67 -13.71 19.52
N GLN A 297 -16.04 -14.81 18.87
CA GLN A 297 -17.45 -15.18 18.69
C GLN A 297 -17.85 -16.29 19.68
N THR A 298 -18.88 -16.01 20.46
CA THR A 298 -19.41 -16.91 21.50
C THR A 298 -20.90 -17.24 21.32
N GLN A 299 -21.52 -16.72 20.26
CA GLN A 299 -22.94 -16.92 19.95
C GLN A 299 -23.11 -17.32 18.49
N PHE A 300 -23.86 -18.39 18.28
CA PHE A 300 -24.11 -19.03 16.99
C PHE A 300 -25.61 -19.27 16.84
N SER A 301 -26.07 -19.50 15.61
CA SER A 301 -27.48 -19.80 15.34
C SER A 301 -27.64 -20.79 14.19
N LEU A 302 -28.58 -21.72 14.29
CA LEU A 302 -28.87 -22.73 13.28
C LEU A 302 -30.37 -22.80 13.03
N ILE A 303 -30.78 -22.79 11.75
CA ILE A 303 -32.18 -22.90 11.34
C ILE A 303 -32.40 -24.30 10.74
N LEU A 304 -33.29 -25.09 11.35
CA LEU A 304 -33.68 -26.41 10.88
C LEU A 304 -34.80 -26.28 9.83
N GLN A 305 -34.47 -26.49 8.56
CA GLN A 305 -35.48 -26.52 7.50
C GLN A 305 -36.27 -27.85 7.51
N ASN A 306 -37.60 -27.79 7.38
CA ASN A 306 -38.54 -28.93 7.30
C ASN A 306 -38.64 -29.86 8.53
N LEU A 307 -39.02 -29.31 9.70
CA LEU A 307 -39.52 -30.11 10.84
C LEU A 307 -40.88 -30.82 10.58
N THR A 308 -41.55 -30.52 9.47
CA THR A 308 -42.93 -30.93 9.17
C THR A 308 -43.10 -32.23 8.35
N SER A 309 -42.04 -32.76 7.71
CA SER A 309 -42.18 -33.81 6.69
C SER A 309 -41.91 -35.25 7.17
N GLY A 310 -41.20 -35.45 8.28
CA GLY A 310 -41.04 -36.78 8.91
C GLY A 310 -40.28 -37.84 8.11
N ILE A 311 -39.49 -37.45 7.10
CA ILE A 311 -38.70 -38.38 6.27
C ILE A 311 -37.28 -38.53 6.85
N PRO A 312 -36.84 -39.75 7.24
CA PRO A 312 -35.45 -39.98 7.63
C PRO A 312 -34.54 -40.02 6.40
N VAL A 313 -33.49 -39.17 6.39
CA VAL A 313 -32.47 -39.16 5.33
C VAL A 313 -31.49 -40.30 5.59
N ASN A 314 -31.54 -41.34 4.76
CA ASN A 314 -30.71 -42.53 4.91
C ASN A 314 -29.38 -42.35 4.16
N LEU A 315 -28.31 -42.00 4.88
CA LEU A 315 -26.98 -41.75 4.33
C LEU A 315 -26.21 -43.06 4.12
N GLN A 316 -26.14 -43.54 2.88
CA GLN A 316 -25.20 -44.58 2.44
C GLN A 316 -24.11 -43.95 1.58
N ASN A 317 -22.85 -44.21 1.93
CA ASN A 317 -21.62 -43.86 1.21
C ASN A 317 -21.33 -42.36 0.99
N GLY A 318 -20.65 -41.75 1.98
CA GLY A 318 -19.33 -41.17 1.71
C GLY A 318 -19.23 -39.75 1.14
N THR A 319 -20.32 -39.00 0.99
CA THR A 319 -20.26 -37.58 0.58
C THR A 319 -20.90 -36.68 1.63
N VAL A 320 -20.07 -35.94 2.36
CA VAL A 320 -20.53 -34.93 3.34
C VAL A 320 -20.97 -33.68 2.60
N VAL A 321 -22.29 -33.44 2.56
CA VAL A 321 -22.85 -32.16 2.09
C VAL A 321 -22.82 -31.17 3.24
N PHE A 322 -21.95 -30.15 3.13
CA PHE A 322 -21.81 -29.09 4.13
C PHE A 322 -22.90 -28.03 3.96
N PHE A 323 -23.63 -27.72 5.03
CA PHE A 323 -24.49 -26.53 5.12
C PHE A 323 -23.84 -25.47 6.02
N PRO A 324 -23.47 -24.29 5.51
CA PRO A 324 -23.00 -23.18 6.33
C PRO A 324 -24.15 -22.42 6.99
N THR A 325 -23.82 -21.74 8.07
CA THR A 325 -24.70 -20.88 8.88
C THR A 325 -25.37 -19.78 8.05
N TYR A 326 -26.70 -19.66 8.14
CA TYR A 326 -27.45 -18.66 7.39
C TYR A 326 -27.58 -17.34 8.20
N ILE A 327 -26.74 -16.35 7.91
CA ILE A 327 -26.96 -14.97 8.41
C ILE A 327 -28.01 -14.31 7.53
N ARG A 328 -29.24 -14.19 8.06
CA ARG A 328 -30.33 -13.44 7.43
C ARG A 328 -30.10 -11.93 7.62
N GLY A 329 -29.14 -11.40 6.87
CA GLY A 329 -28.72 -10.00 6.86
C GLY A 329 -28.23 -9.49 5.50
N LEU A 330 -28.35 -10.30 4.44
CA LEU A 330 -28.20 -9.79 3.08
C LEU A 330 -29.30 -8.75 2.82
N GLY A 331 -28.90 -7.50 2.52
CA GLY A 331 -29.78 -6.47 1.95
C GLY A 331 -30.26 -6.80 0.52
N VAL A 332 -30.22 -8.07 0.13
CA VAL A 332 -30.79 -8.60 -1.10
C VAL A 332 -32.31 -8.52 -0.98
N GLN A 333 -32.97 -7.93 -1.98
CA GLN A 333 -34.42 -7.95 -2.10
C GLN A 333 -34.93 -9.40 -1.99
N GLU A 334 -36.01 -9.57 -1.23
CA GLU A 334 -36.59 -10.84 -0.82
C GLU A 334 -36.55 -11.93 -1.91
N ASN A 335 -35.98 -13.09 -1.56
CA ASN A 335 -36.16 -14.40 -2.21
C ASN A 335 -36.65 -14.33 -3.68
N CYS A 336 -35.81 -13.77 -4.55
CA CYS A 336 -36.19 -13.41 -5.91
C CYS A 336 -36.56 -14.60 -6.81
N GLN A 337 -36.23 -15.83 -6.39
CA GLN A 337 -36.28 -17.06 -7.20
C GLN A 337 -35.62 -16.85 -8.56
N CYS A 338 -34.40 -16.32 -8.53
CA CYS A 338 -33.69 -15.79 -9.70
C CYS A 338 -32.24 -16.30 -9.82
N VAL A 339 -31.70 -16.25 -11.03
CA VAL A 339 -30.36 -16.73 -11.39
C VAL A 339 -29.48 -15.58 -11.87
N ILE A 340 -28.21 -15.61 -11.50
CA ILE A 340 -27.18 -14.65 -11.89
C ILE A 340 -26.11 -15.41 -12.65
N PHE A 341 -25.86 -15.05 -13.91
CA PHE A 341 -24.71 -15.59 -14.64
C PHE A 341 -23.48 -14.70 -14.43
N ARG A 342 -22.35 -15.34 -14.11
CA ARG A 342 -21.04 -14.73 -13.84
C ARG A 342 -20.05 -15.23 -14.89
N PHE A 343 -19.71 -14.38 -15.87
CA PHE A 343 -18.76 -14.69 -16.92
C PHE A 343 -17.36 -14.26 -16.49
N ASP A 344 -16.56 -15.19 -15.99
CA ASP A 344 -15.22 -14.94 -15.44
C ASP A 344 -14.15 -14.91 -16.55
N ASP A 345 -12.90 -14.59 -16.20
CA ASP A 345 -11.75 -14.60 -17.12
C ASP A 345 -11.92 -13.76 -18.41
N VAL A 346 -12.81 -12.76 -18.42
CA VAL A 346 -13.06 -11.96 -19.63
C VAL A 346 -11.83 -11.12 -19.96
N GLN A 347 -11.22 -11.47 -21.09
CA GLN A 347 -10.02 -10.87 -21.65
C GLN A 347 -10.00 -10.99 -23.17
N ASP A 348 -9.12 -10.24 -23.83
CA ASP A 348 -9.25 -10.01 -25.27
C ASP A 348 -8.12 -10.56 -26.16
N TYR A 349 -7.18 -11.31 -25.57
CA TYR A 349 -6.12 -12.02 -26.31
C TYR A 349 -6.30 -13.55 -26.36
N PHE A 350 -7.21 -14.12 -25.57
CA PHE A 350 -7.44 -15.56 -25.44
C PHE A 350 -8.87 -15.90 -25.88
N VAL A 351 -9.04 -17.01 -26.60
CA VAL A 351 -10.33 -17.55 -27.13
C VAL A 351 -11.33 -16.51 -27.65
N GLN A 352 -10.83 -15.50 -28.38
CA GLN A 352 -11.57 -14.28 -28.75
C GLN A 352 -12.93 -14.52 -29.44
N SER A 353 -13.01 -15.49 -30.35
CA SER A 353 -14.25 -15.81 -31.08
C SER A 353 -15.27 -16.44 -30.14
N THR A 354 -14.81 -17.23 -29.18
CA THR A 354 -15.65 -17.84 -28.15
C THR A 354 -16.17 -16.78 -27.18
N THR A 355 -15.31 -15.90 -26.66
CA THR A 355 -15.71 -14.76 -25.81
C THR A 355 -16.77 -13.91 -26.51
N THR A 356 -16.53 -13.54 -27.78
CA THR A 356 -17.48 -12.76 -28.58
C THR A 356 -18.78 -13.55 -28.84
N GLY A 357 -18.69 -14.86 -29.04
CA GLY A 357 -19.84 -15.75 -29.23
C GLY A 357 -20.76 -15.82 -28.02
N VAL A 358 -20.21 -15.98 -26.81
CA VAL A 358 -20.99 -16.02 -25.56
C VAL A 358 -21.68 -14.67 -25.33
N LEU A 359 -20.96 -13.56 -25.45
CA LEU A 359 -21.55 -12.21 -25.33
C LEU A 359 -22.70 -12.00 -26.34
N ASN A 360 -22.48 -12.32 -27.62
CA ASN A 360 -23.53 -12.20 -28.63
C ASN A 360 -24.73 -13.11 -28.33
N TYR A 361 -24.51 -14.31 -27.80
CA TYR A 361 -25.59 -15.25 -27.47
C TYR A 361 -26.48 -14.75 -26.32
N PHE A 362 -25.90 -14.22 -25.23
CA PHE A 362 -26.68 -13.59 -24.16
C PHE A 362 -27.45 -12.36 -24.67
N MET A 363 -26.83 -11.52 -25.52
CA MET A 363 -27.51 -10.37 -26.12
C MET A 363 -28.64 -10.73 -27.09
N LEU A 364 -28.50 -11.81 -27.88
CA LEU A 364 -29.52 -12.27 -28.82
C LEU A 364 -30.73 -12.86 -28.11
N ASN A 365 -30.52 -13.54 -26.98
CA ASN A 365 -31.58 -14.12 -26.15
C ASN A 365 -32.11 -13.15 -25.07
N ASN A 366 -31.67 -11.88 -25.09
CA ASN A 366 -32.07 -10.84 -24.13
C ASN A 366 -31.91 -11.26 -22.66
N LYS A 367 -30.80 -11.93 -22.32
CA LYS A 367 -30.48 -12.40 -20.95
C LYS A 367 -29.38 -11.53 -20.32
N PRO A 368 -29.54 -11.08 -19.06
CA PRO A 368 -28.48 -10.36 -18.34
C PRO A 368 -27.22 -11.21 -18.10
N LEU A 369 -26.06 -10.56 -18.01
CA LEU A 369 -24.77 -11.19 -17.74
C LEU A 369 -23.82 -10.27 -16.95
N ASN A 370 -23.16 -10.81 -15.93
CA ASN A 370 -22.16 -10.09 -15.14
C ASN A 370 -20.77 -10.50 -15.64
N LEU A 371 -19.88 -9.55 -15.91
CA LEU A 371 -18.63 -9.79 -16.64
C LEU A 371 -17.41 -9.58 -15.72
N GLY A 372 -16.74 -10.64 -15.30
CA GLY A 372 -15.45 -10.57 -14.59
C GLY A 372 -14.32 -10.24 -15.56
N ILE A 373 -13.98 -8.95 -15.68
CA ILE A 373 -13.01 -8.46 -16.67
C ILE A 373 -11.61 -8.33 -16.06
N ILE A 374 -10.62 -8.97 -16.70
CA ILE A 374 -9.19 -8.77 -16.43
C ILE A 374 -8.74 -7.55 -17.22
N THR A 375 -8.62 -6.40 -16.56
CA THR A 375 -8.66 -5.12 -17.26
C THR A 375 -7.36 -4.77 -18.02
N ASN A 376 -6.18 -5.18 -17.53
CA ASN A 376 -4.90 -5.05 -18.27
C ASN A 376 -4.84 -5.96 -19.51
N SER A 377 -5.63 -7.04 -19.49
CA SER A 377 -5.79 -8.00 -20.58
C SER A 377 -6.94 -7.64 -21.54
N THR A 378 -7.48 -6.42 -21.43
CA THR A 378 -8.64 -5.94 -22.20
C THR A 378 -8.40 -4.52 -22.74
N GLY A 379 -8.78 -4.27 -24.00
CA GLY A 379 -8.61 -2.98 -24.69
C GLY A 379 -7.80 -3.03 -26.00
N ARG A 380 -7.31 -4.20 -26.41
CA ARG A 380 -6.56 -4.43 -27.65
C ARG A 380 -7.45 -4.93 -28.80
N ASN A 381 -8.50 -5.69 -28.49
CA ASN A 381 -9.46 -6.17 -29.49
C ASN A 381 -10.73 -5.28 -29.46
N PRO A 382 -10.94 -4.41 -30.46
CA PRO A 382 -12.09 -3.51 -30.47
C PRO A 382 -13.42 -4.26 -30.64
N ILE A 383 -13.43 -5.48 -31.18
CA ILE A 383 -14.67 -6.26 -31.33
C ILE A 383 -15.25 -6.58 -29.96
N ILE A 384 -14.48 -7.25 -29.09
CA ILE A 384 -14.92 -7.63 -27.74
C ILE A 384 -15.31 -6.40 -26.92
N VAL A 385 -14.51 -5.32 -26.95
CA VAL A 385 -14.81 -4.08 -26.22
C VAL A 385 -16.11 -3.43 -26.72
N ASN A 386 -16.36 -3.39 -28.03
CA ASN A 386 -17.59 -2.83 -28.58
C ASN A 386 -18.81 -3.73 -28.30
N THR A 387 -18.67 -5.05 -28.40
CA THR A 387 -19.72 -6.01 -28.01
C THR A 387 -20.11 -5.85 -26.54
N ILE A 388 -19.14 -5.65 -25.64
CA ILE A 388 -19.42 -5.35 -24.22
C ILE A 388 -20.17 -4.01 -24.08
N LYS A 389 -19.71 -2.94 -24.76
CA LYS A 389 -20.40 -1.64 -24.77
C LYS A 389 -21.84 -1.71 -25.28
N GLU A 390 -22.10 -2.52 -26.30
CA GLU A 390 -23.45 -2.72 -26.84
C GLU A 390 -24.38 -3.42 -25.84
N GLY A 391 -23.88 -4.42 -25.11
CA GLY A 391 -24.65 -5.07 -24.06
C GLY A 391 -24.87 -4.20 -22.82
N ILE A 392 -23.90 -3.37 -22.45
CA ILE A 392 -24.07 -2.33 -21.40
C ILE A 392 -25.16 -1.33 -21.83
N LYS A 393 -25.13 -0.85 -23.08
CA LYS A 393 -26.12 0.09 -23.63
C LYS A 393 -27.54 -0.49 -23.71
N LYS A 394 -27.69 -1.81 -23.66
CA LYS A 394 -28.98 -2.52 -23.61
C LYS A 394 -29.41 -2.89 -22.19
N ASP A 395 -28.69 -2.44 -21.16
CA ASP A 395 -28.86 -2.83 -19.76
C ASP A 395 -28.76 -4.36 -19.51
N LEU A 396 -28.13 -5.11 -20.43
CA LEU A 396 -27.93 -6.55 -20.30
C LEU A 396 -26.61 -6.89 -19.59
N PHE A 397 -25.55 -6.09 -19.79
CA PHE A 397 -24.22 -6.41 -19.25
C PHE A 397 -23.81 -5.51 -18.08
N THR A 398 -23.38 -6.16 -16.98
CA THR A 398 -22.82 -5.51 -15.80
C THR A 398 -21.33 -5.84 -15.68
N PRO A 399 -20.42 -4.91 -15.99
CA PRO A 399 -18.98 -5.11 -15.78
C PRO A 399 -18.62 -5.22 -14.29
N ALA A 400 -17.81 -6.21 -13.96
CA ALA A 400 -17.21 -6.47 -12.66
C ALA A 400 -15.68 -6.48 -12.78
N LEU A 401 -14.98 -6.07 -11.73
CA LEU A 401 -13.53 -6.19 -11.66
C LEU A 401 -13.15 -7.68 -11.49
N HIS A 402 -12.27 -8.21 -12.34
CA HIS A 402 -11.56 -9.48 -12.11
C HIS A 402 -10.06 -9.23 -11.96
N GLY A 403 -9.74 -8.16 -11.24
CA GLY A 403 -8.40 -7.60 -11.06
C GLY A 403 -7.86 -6.83 -12.27
N TYR A 404 -6.74 -6.12 -12.06
CA TYR A 404 -5.99 -5.52 -13.17
C TYR A 404 -5.29 -6.62 -13.98
N THR A 405 -4.59 -7.51 -13.28
CA THR A 405 -4.10 -8.79 -13.80
C THR A 405 -4.78 -9.94 -13.08
N HIS A 406 -4.85 -11.10 -13.72
CA HIS A 406 -5.40 -12.32 -13.14
C HIS A 406 -4.37 -12.92 -12.17
N VAL A 407 -4.47 -12.54 -10.89
CA VAL A 407 -3.56 -12.91 -9.80
C VAL A 407 -4.34 -13.25 -8.54
N ASP A 408 -3.83 -14.19 -7.76
CA ASP A 408 -4.37 -14.55 -6.45
C ASP A 408 -4.14 -13.40 -5.45
N TYR A 409 -5.22 -12.74 -5.01
CA TYR A 409 -5.13 -11.59 -4.12
C TYR A 409 -4.64 -11.96 -2.72
N THR A 410 -4.78 -13.22 -2.28
CA THR A 410 -4.25 -13.66 -0.98
C THR A 410 -2.72 -13.61 -0.91
N LYS A 411 -2.05 -13.64 -2.07
CA LYS A 411 -0.58 -13.58 -2.21
C LYS A 411 -0.04 -12.15 -2.33
N LEU A 412 -0.89 -11.14 -2.37
CA LEU A 412 -0.51 -9.74 -2.52
C LEU A 412 -0.52 -9.01 -1.18
N ASP A 413 0.48 -8.17 -0.94
CA ASP A 413 0.45 -7.22 0.17
C ASP A 413 -0.65 -6.15 -0.01
N HIS A 414 -0.96 -5.44 1.08
CA HIS A 414 -2.03 -4.43 1.16
C HIS A 414 -1.93 -3.35 0.07
N PHE A 415 -0.71 -2.85 -0.15
CA PHE A 415 -0.47 -1.83 -1.16
C PHE A 415 -0.67 -2.39 -2.58
N SER A 416 -0.19 -3.59 -2.85
CA SER A 416 -0.30 -4.27 -4.15
C SER A 416 -1.76 -4.62 -4.49
N GLN A 417 -2.56 -5.05 -3.50
CA GLN A 417 -3.99 -5.24 -3.66
C GLN A 417 -4.71 -3.93 -4.00
N TYR A 418 -4.43 -2.87 -3.25
CA TYR A 418 -5.00 -1.53 -3.47
C TYR A 418 -4.64 -0.98 -4.86
N GLN A 419 -3.37 -0.98 -5.24
CA GLN A 419 -2.91 -0.51 -6.55
C GLN A 419 -3.49 -1.32 -7.70
N SER A 420 -3.59 -2.66 -7.56
CA SER A 420 -4.20 -3.52 -8.58
C SER A 420 -5.69 -3.22 -8.76
N LEU A 421 -6.46 -3.08 -7.69
CA LEU A 421 -7.90 -2.78 -7.81
C LEU A 421 -8.16 -1.36 -8.32
N LEU A 422 -7.37 -0.38 -7.89
CA LEU A 422 -7.43 0.99 -8.39
C LEU A 422 -7.13 1.08 -9.90
N ALA A 423 -6.01 0.49 -10.34
CA ALA A 423 -5.66 0.44 -11.76
C ALA A 423 -6.73 -0.31 -12.58
N ALA A 424 -7.42 -1.28 -11.96
CA ALA A 424 -8.56 -1.94 -12.57
C ALA A 424 -9.77 -1.01 -12.74
N GLN A 425 -10.09 -0.18 -11.75
CA GLN A 425 -11.16 0.84 -11.85
C GLN A 425 -10.86 1.89 -12.93
N ASP A 426 -9.64 2.45 -12.95
CA ASP A 426 -9.24 3.43 -13.97
C ASP A 426 -9.33 2.84 -15.38
N LYS A 427 -8.90 1.59 -15.54
CA LYS A 427 -8.99 0.88 -16.81
C LYS A 427 -10.43 0.55 -17.20
N MET A 428 -11.28 0.19 -16.23
CA MET A 428 -12.72 -0.01 -16.44
C MET A 428 -13.39 1.28 -16.94
N LYS A 429 -13.10 2.43 -16.29
CA LYS A 429 -13.59 3.76 -16.69
C LYS A 429 -13.08 4.16 -18.07
N GLN A 430 -11.81 3.90 -18.40
CA GLN A 430 -11.26 4.14 -19.75
C GLN A 430 -11.96 3.28 -20.81
N LEU A 431 -12.20 2.00 -20.53
CA LEU A 431 -12.77 1.07 -21.49
C LEU A 431 -14.26 1.34 -21.74
N PHE A 432 -15.06 1.50 -20.68
CA PHE A 432 -16.53 1.48 -20.75
C PHE A 432 -17.22 2.76 -20.27
N GLY A 433 -16.48 3.76 -19.78
CA GLY A 433 -16.99 5.05 -19.30
C GLY A 433 -17.33 5.09 -17.80
N ASN A 434 -17.50 3.94 -17.16
CA ASN A 434 -17.88 3.80 -15.75
C ASN A 434 -16.89 2.91 -14.97
N THR A 435 -16.79 3.14 -13.67
CA THR A 435 -16.19 2.21 -12.70
C THR A 435 -17.16 1.06 -12.38
N SER A 436 -16.72 0.03 -11.64
CA SER A 436 -17.58 -1.06 -11.16
C SER A 436 -17.65 -1.09 -9.64
N ASN A 437 -18.84 -1.34 -9.10
CA ASN A 437 -19.06 -1.58 -7.66
C ASN A 437 -18.91 -3.06 -7.26
N ILE A 438 -18.56 -3.94 -8.21
CA ILE A 438 -18.48 -5.41 -8.03
C ILE A 438 -17.05 -5.90 -8.28
N PHE A 439 -16.55 -6.77 -7.40
CA PHE A 439 -15.31 -7.52 -7.58
C PHE A 439 -15.56 -9.03 -7.53
N ILE A 440 -14.97 -9.72 -8.49
CA ILE A 440 -14.92 -11.18 -8.55
C ILE A 440 -13.44 -11.53 -8.44
N PRO A 441 -12.94 -12.05 -7.29
CA PRO A 441 -11.53 -12.35 -7.15
C PRO A 441 -11.08 -13.45 -8.12
N PRO A 442 -9.95 -13.29 -8.82
CA PRO A 442 -9.29 -14.37 -9.54
C PRO A 442 -9.05 -15.58 -8.63
N TYR A 443 -9.25 -16.78 -9.17
CA TYR A 443 -9.21 -18.04 -8.41
C TYR A 443 -10.21 -18.13 -7.23
N ASN A 444 -11.22 -17.24 -7.19
CA ASN A 444 -12.08 -16.98 -6.03
C ASN A 444 -11.31 -16.56 -4.75
N ALA A 445 -10.04 -16.16 -4.86
CA ALA A 445 -9.13 -16.00 -3.72
C ALA A 445 -9.03 -14.54 -3.25
N PHE A 446 -9.41 -14.29 -1.99
CA PHE A 446 -9.37 -12.99 -1.30
C PHE A 446 -9.10 -13.20 0.21
N ASN A 447 -8.75 -12.13 0.94
CA ASN A 447 -8.51 -12.18 2.38
C ASN A 447 -8.98 -10.88 3.08
N ASN A 448 -8.74 -10.77 4.39
CA ASN A 448 -9.09 -9.57 5.19
C ASN A 448 -8.56 -8.26 4.59
N VAL A 449 -7.35 -8.30 4.03
CA VAL A 449 -6.74 -7.14 3.35
C VAL A 449 -7.52 -6.77 2.09
N THR A 450 -7.98 -7.76 1.32
CA THR A 450 -8.87 -7.50 0.18
C THR A 450 -10.17 -6.83 0.64
N ALA A 451 -10.82 -7.37 1.68
CA ALA A 451 -12.06 -6.83 2.20
C ALA A 451 -11.92 -5.40 2.75
N GLU A 452 -10.79 -5.06 3.37
CA GLU A 452 -10.47 -3.71 3.82
C GLU A 452 -10.23 -2.73 2.65
N VAL A 453 -9.65 -3.21 1.55
CA VAL A 453 -9.30 -2.41 0.38
C VAL A 453 -10.51 -2.11 -0.53
N LEU A 454 -11.42 -3.07 -0.71
CA LEU A 454 -12.52 -2.97 -1.69
C LEU A 454 -13.40 -1.71 -1.51
N PRO A 455 -13.90 -1.37 -0.30
CA PRO A 455 -14.68 -0.13 -0.09
C PRO A 455 -13.89 1.14 -0.44
N LYS A 456 -12.56 1.15 -0.24
CA LYS A 456 -11.70 2.32 -0.50
C LYS A 456 -11.54 2.62 -1.99
N VAL A 457 -11.71 1.61 -2.84
CA VAL A 457 -11.68 1.72 -4.30
C VAL A 457 -13.09 1.72 -4.92
N GLY A 458 -14.13 1.98 -4.12
CA GLY A 458 -15.51 2.09 -4.57
C GLY A 458 -16.21 0.75 -4.90
N VAL A 459 -15.64 -0.38 -4.47
CA VAL A 459 -16.29 -1.69 -4.58
C VAL A 459 -17.06 -1.99 -3.29
N GLN A 460 -18.33 -2.37 -3.44
CA GLN A 460 -19.23 -2.69 -2.32
C GLN A 460 -19.77 -4.12 -2.39
N LEU A 461 -19.54 -4.83 -3.50
CA LEU A 461 -19.98 -6.21 -3.70
C LEU A 461 -18.79 -7.09 -4.07
N ILE A 462 -18.62 -8.19 -3.36
CA ILE A 462 -17.70 -9.27 -3.73
C ILE A 462 -18.50 -10.53 -4.10
N SER A 463 -18.08 -11.25 -5.16
CA SER A 463 -18.64 -12.56 -5.51
C SER A 463 -17.54 -13.59 -5.71
N ALA A 464 -17.43 -14.51 -4.76
CA ALA A 464 -16.45 -15.60 -4.73
C ALA A 464 -17.16 -16.93 -4.43
N GLY A 465 -16.57 -18.06 -4.82
CA GLY A 465 -17.10 -19.40 -4.54
C GLY A 465 -17.27 -19.71 -3.04
N PRO A 466 -17.99 -20.79 -2.67
CA PRO A 466 -18.46 -21.01 -1.31
C PRO A 466 -17.40 -21.67 -0.41
N ASN A 467 -16.29 -22.10 -1.00
CA ASN A 467 -15.22 -22.84 -0.35
C ASN A 467 -14.02 -21.96 0.06
N ILE A 468 -14.09 -20.64 -0.17
CA ILE A 468 -13.03 -19.69 0.19
C ILE A 468 -13.59 -18.65 1.17
N ASP A 469 -13.16 -18.85 2.42
CA ASP A 469 -13.24 -18.01 3.61
C ASP A 469 -14.56 -17.97 4.42
N ARG A 470 -14.39 -17.99 5.75
CA ARG A 470 -15.40 -18.06 6.80
C ARG A 470 -15.31 -16.91 7.82
N ASP A 471 -14.25 -16.08 7.77
CA ASP A 471 -13.86 -15.22 8.90
C ASP A 471 -14.12 -13.71 8.72
N ILE A 472 -14.79 -13.27 7.64
CA ILE A 472 -14.78 -11.84 7.20
C ILE A 472 -16.13 -11.11 7.24
N TYR A 473 -17.08 -11.43 8.15
CA TYR A 473 -18.36 -10.70 8.21
C TYR A 473 -18.78 -10.24 9.62
N HIS A 474 -18.67 -8.93 9.86
CA HIS A 474 -19.52 -8.21 10.81
C HIS A 474 -20.69 -7.57 10.06
N TYR A 475 -21.92 -7.78 10.50
CA TYR A 475 -23.10 -7.07 10.00
C TYR A 475 -23.84 -6.35 11.13
N SER A 476 -24.27 -5.11 10.86
CA SER A 476 -25.07 -4.28 11.75
C SER A 476 -26.54 -4.36 11.34
N ALA A 477 -27.41 -4.90 12.21
CA ALA A 477 -28.82 -5.16 11.91
C ALA A 477 -29.72 -3.90 11.90
N LYS A 478 -29.35 -2.86 11.15
CA LYS A 478 -30.13 -1.63 10.98
C LYS A 478 -30.28 -1.27 9.51
N ASN A 479 -31.53 -0.98 9.10
CA ASN A 479 -31.89 -0.52 7.75
C ASN A 479 -31.49 0.96 7.50
N GLU A 480 -30.25 1.32 7.81
CA GLU A 480 -29.66 2.64 7.57
C GLU A 480 -28.44 2.48 6.67
N TRP A 481 -28.46 3.12 5.50
CA TRP A 481 -27.43 2.96 4.46
C TRP A 481 -26.05 3.41 4.96
N ASN A 482 -25.12 2.47 5.09
CA ASN A 482 -23.74 2.74 5.48
C ASN A 482 -22.79 2.55 4.28
N SER A 483 -22.02 3.58 3.93
CA SER A 483 -21.09 3.54 2.79
C SER A 483 -19.81 2.72 3.03
N SER A 484 -19.63 2.15 4.22
CA SER A 484 -18.44 1.39 4.61
C SER A 484 -18.66 -0.12 4.75
N GLU A 485 -19.82 -0.67 4.35
CA GLU A 485 -20.11 -2.11 4.43
C GLU A 485 -19.90 -2.82 3.08
N LEU A 486 -19.37 -4.05 3.14
CA LEU A 486 -19.05 -4.90 1.97
C LEU A 486 -20.02 -6.10 1.94
N TYR A 487 -20.66 -6.33 0.80
CA TYR A 487 -21.65 -7.40 0.61
C TYR A 487 -21.03 -8.58 -0.15
N HIS A 488 -21.22 -9.81 0.32
CA HIS A 488 -20.80 -11.02 -0.38
C HIS A 488 -21.98 -11.74 -1.01
N VAL A 489 -21.92 -11.95 -2.33
CA VAL A 489 -22.86 -12.79 -3.07
C VAL A 489 -22.11 -14.02 -3.57
N PRO A 490 -22.12 -15.14 -2.82
CA PRO A 490 -21.31 -16.29 -3.18
C PRO A 490 -21.73 -16.90 -4.52
N ALA A 491 -20.76 -17.44 -5.26
CA ALA A 491 -21.04 -18.33 -6.39
C ALA A 491 -21.35 -19.74 -5.86
N GLN A 492 -22.42 -20.39 -6.31
CA GLN A 492 -22.81 -21.72 -5.82
C GLN A 492 -22.48 -22.85 -6.79
N THR A 493 -22.39 -22.56 -8.09
CA THR A 493 -22.32 -23.57 -9.15
C THR A 493 -21.54 -23.06 -10.37
N GLU A 494 -20.96 -23.96 -11.15
CA GLU A 494 -20.10 -23.67 -12.30
C GLU A 494 -20.55 -24.50 -13.52
N PHE A 495 -20.77 -23.82 -14.65
CA PHE A 495 -21.32 -24.42 -15.85
C PHE A 495 -20.43 -24.15 -17.08
N PRO A 496 -19.87 -25.20 -17.70
CA PRO A 496 -19.58 -26.54 -17.16
C PRO A 496 -18.42 -26.53 -16.16
N GLU A 497 -18.50 -27.38 -15.14
CA GLU A 497 -17.40 -27.66 -14.19
C GLU A 497 -16.20 -28.31 -14.91
N THR A 498 -15.28 -27.51 -15.46
CA THR A 498 -14.04 -28.02 -16.08
C THR A 498 -12.81 -27.72 -15.24
N HIS A 499 -12.78 -28.33 -14.05
CA HIS A 499 -11.65 -28.24 -13.11
C HIS A 499 -10.29 -28.44 -13.78
N TYR A 500 -9.43 -27.41 -13.65
CA TYR A 500 -8.15 -27.22 -14.35
C TYR A 500 -7.07 -28.30 -14.07
N ARG A 501 -7.38 -29.30 -13.24
CA ARG A 501 -6.44 -30.35 -12.78
C ARG A 501 -6.83 -31.77 -13.15
N GLU A 502 -8.04 -32.02 -13.66
CA GLU A 502 -8.48 -33.37 -14.02
C GLU A 502 -8.55 -33.56 -15.53
N LEU A 503 -8.07 -34.70 -16.01
CA LEU A 503 -7.83 -34.94 -17.43
C LEU A 503 -9.09 -35.27 -18.25
N SER A 504 -10.26 -35.37 -17.64
CA SER A 504 -11.59 -35.35 -18.30
C SER A 504 -12.75 -35.29 -17.29
N PRO A 505 -13.22 -34.10 -16.88
CA PRO A 505 -14.60 -33.92 -16.44
C PRO A 505 -15.53 -34.08 -17.65
N SER A 506 -16.58 -34.89 -17.53
CA SER A 506 -17.68 -34.86 -18.50
C SER A 506 -18.41 -33.52 -18.37
N PRO A 507 -18.81 -32.86 -19.47
CA PRO A 507 -19.55 -31.60 -19.37
C PRO A 507 -20.84 -31.79 -18.56
N ILE A 508 -21.10 -30.86 -17.64
CA ILE A 508 -22.39 -30.77 -16.96
C ILE A 508 -23.47 -30.47 -18.01
N THR A 509 -24.54 -31.27 -18.03
CA THR A 509 -25.68 -31.03 -18.90
C THR A 509 -26.64 -30.01 -18.29
N ALA A 510 -27.47 -29.37 -19.11
CA ALA A 510 -28.52 -28.44 -18.68
C ALA A 510 -29.38 -29.03 -17.53
N THR A 511 -29.75 -30.31 -17.64
CA THR A 511 -30.52 -31.02 -16.59
C THR A 511 -29.76 -31.14 -15.26
N GLN A 512 -28.44 -31.37 -15.28
CA GLN A 512 -27.64 -31.40 -14.06
C GLN A 512 -27.49 -29.99 -13.47
N GLU A 513 -27.24 -28.99 -14.30
CA GLU A 513 -27.11 -27.61 -13.82
C GLU A 513 -28.42 -27.08 -13.24
N MET A 514 -29.55 -27.43 -13.83
CA MET A 514 -30.86 -27.14 -13.24
C MET A 514 -31.07 -27.81 -11.88
N ARG A 515 -30.44 -28.95 -11.56
CA ARG A 515 -30.46 -29.49 -10.20
C ARG A 515 -29.65 -28.62 -9.23
N ASN A 516 -28.47 -28.16 -9.64
CA ASN A 516 -27.61 -27.27 -8.85
C ASN A 516 -28.30 -25.92 -8.59
N ILE A 517 -28.95 -25.36 -9.61
CA ILE A 517 -29.76 -24.14 -9.52
C ILE A 517 -30.95 -24.34 -8.58
N ASN A 518 -31.75 -25.40 -8.74
CA ASN A 518 -32.90 -25.63 -7.85
C ASN A 518 -32.47 -25.83 -6.38
N ALA A 519 -31.35 -26.50 -6.12
CA ALA A 519 -30.76 -26.58 -4.79
C ALA A 519 -30.36 -25.19 -4.25
N SER A 520 -29.71 -24.37 -5.08
CA SER A 520 -29.32 -23.00 -4.71
C SER A 520 -30.53 -22.09 -4.45
N LEU A 521 -31.55 -22.13 -5.31
CA LEU A 521 -32.82 -21.40 -5.14
C LEU A 521 -33.57 -21.82 -3.86
N THR A 522 -33.48 -23.09 -3.46
CA THR A 522 -34.05 -23.60 -2.21
C THR A 522 -33.26 -23.09 -0.99
N ASN A 523 -31.93 -23.09 -1.09
CA ASN A 523 -31.05 -22.78 0.04
C ASN A 523 -30.82 -21.28 0.27
N PHE A 524 -30.77 -20.47 -0.80
CA PHE A 524 -30.38 -19.06 -0.78
C PHE A 524 -31.43 -18.11 -1.36
N GLY A 525 -32.47 -18.62 -2.02
CA GLY A 525 -33.48 -17.82 -2.73
C GLY A 525 -33.02 -17.21 -4.06
N PHE A 526 -31.76 -17.41 -4.41
CA PHE A 526 -31.13 -17.07 -5.69
C PHE A 526 -30.06 -18.13 -6.04
N ALA A 527 -29.54 -18.12 -7.26
CA ALA A 527 -28.37 -18.91 -7.64
C ALA A 527 -27.40 -18.07 -8.49
N VAL A 528 -26.10 -18.22 -8.25
CA VAL A 528 -25.03 -17.63 -9.08
C VAL A 528 -24.31 -18.76 -9.80
N VAL A 529 -24.39 -18.73 -11.13
CA VAL A 529 -23.80 -19.70 -12.06
C VAL A 529 -22.55 -19.08 -12.70
N THR A 530 -21.38 -19.63 -12.40
CA THR A 530 -20.11 -19.22 -13.02
C THR A 530 -19.92 -19.90 -14.36
N ILE A 531 -19.50 -19.15 -15.38
CA ILE A 531 -19.17 -19.65 -16.72
C ILE A 531 -17.87 -18.98 -17.20
N HIS A 532 -17.05 -19.64 -18.03
CA HIS A 532 -15.80 -19.04 -18.54
C HIS A 532 -15.66 -19.10 -20.08
N PRO A 533 -14.87 -18.20 -20.70
CA PRO A 533 -14.64 -18.20 -22.15
C PRO A 533 -14.06 -19.51 -22.68
N GLN A 534 -13.23 -20.20 -21.89
CA GLN A 534 -12.64 -21.48 -22.23
C GLN A 534 -13.66 -22.62 -22.39
N ASP A 535 -14.80 -22.56 -21.69
CA ASP A 535 -15.73 -23.69 -21.64
C ASP A 535 -16.46 -23.90 -22.97
N PHE A 536 -16.80 -22.80 -23.62
CA PHE A 536 -17.46 -22.78 -24.92
C PHE A 536 -16.47 -22.93 -26.09
N ALA A 537 -15.18 -23.19 -25.84
CA ALA A 537 -14.15 -23.37 -26.86
C ALA A 537 -13.97 -24.85 -27.24
N LYS A 538 -13.65 -25.13 -28.51
CA LYS A 538 -13.28 -26.50 -28.93
C LYS A 538 -11.92 -26.88 -28.32
N LYS A 539 -11.92 -27.90 -27.46
CA LYS A 539 -10.72 -28.57 -26.93
C LYS A 539 -10.25 -29.65 -27.94
N ASP A 540 -8.96 -29.99 -27.92
CA ASP A 540 -8.46 -31.10 -28.74
C ASP A 540 -8.82 -32.48 -28.15
N LYS A 541 -8.45 -33.56 -28.84
CA LYS A 541 -8.67 -34.95 -28.40
C LYS A 541 -7.97 -35.34 -27.09
N ASN A 542 -7.09 -34.48 -26.56
CA ASN A 542 -6.37 -34.65 -25.31
C ASN A 542 -6.83 -33.63 -24.24
N GLY A 543 -7.96 -32.93 -24.47
CA GLY A 543 -8.49 -31.91 -23.57
C GLY A 543 -7.75 -30.56 -23.60
N LYS A 544 -6.76 -30.38 -24.47
CA LYS A 544 -5.86 -29.22 -24.48
C LYS A 544 -6.38 -28.08 -25.36
N PHE A 545 -6.30 -26.86 -24.84
CA PHE A 545 -6.58 -25.63 -25.60
C PHE A 545 -5.45 -25.31 -26.60
N PHE A 546 -5.80 -25.16 -27.88
CA PHE A 546 -4.87 -24.74 -28.93
C PHE A 546 -5.07 -23.25 -29.26
N ARG A 547 -3.99 -22.45 -29.22
CA ARG A 547 -3.99 -21.05 -29.71
C ARG A 547 -4.42 -20.92 -31.19
N SER A 548 -4.34 -21.99 -31.97
CA SER A 548 -4.70 -22.03 -33.39
C SER A 548 -6.17 -22.38 -33.67
N ILE A 549 -6.95 -22.84 -32.68
CA ILE A 549 -8.35 -23.23 -32.85
C ILE A 549 -9.23 -22.28 -32.01
N ASN A 550 -9.36 -21.06 -32.51
CA ASN A 550 -10.29 -20.05 -31.96
C ASN A 550 -11.73 -20.35 -32.46
N ALA A 551 -12.27 -21.50 -32.08
CA ALA A 551 -13.52 -22.05 -32.60
C ALA A 551 -14.50 -22.46 -31.49
N ILE A 552 -15.78 -22.18 -31.74
CA ILE A 552 -16.91 -22.41 -30.84
C ILE A 552 -17.27 -23.90 -30.71
N ASN A 553 -17.48 -24.36 -29.49
CA ASN A 553 -18.04 -25.66 -29.16
C ASN A 553 -19.59 -25.61 -29.20
N ALA A 554 -20.16 -25.99 -30.34
CA ALA A 554 -21.61 -25.95 -30.56
C ALA A 554 -22.42 -26.79 -29.55
N SER A 555 -21.84 -27.87 -28.99
CA SER A 555 -22.52 -28.69 -27.99
C SER A 555 -22.73 -27.92 -26.68
N GLN A 556 -21.78 -27.08 -26.27
CA GLN A 556 -21.91 -26.31 -25.02
C GLN A 556 -22.86 -25.12 -25.17
N PHE A 557 -22.94 -24.53 -26.38
CA PHE A 557 -24.00 -23.57 -26.69
C PHE A 557 -25.40 -24.22 -26.74
N HIS A 558 -25.50 -25.49 -27.13
CA HIS A 558 -26.77 -26.23 -27.10
C HIS A 558 -27.23 -26.48 -25.65
N GLU A 559 -26.34 -26.93 -24.77
CA GLU A 559 -26.63 -27.12 -23.34
C GLU A 559 -27.01 -25.78 -22.67
N LEU A 560 -26.33 -24.67 -23.00
CA LEU A 560 -26.72 -23.34 -22.50
C LEU A 560 -28.12 -22.91 -23.01
N SER A 561 -28.49 -23.33 -24.23
CA SER A 561 -29.83 -23.07 -24.78
C SER A 561 -30.90 -23.84 -24.02
N GLU A 562 -30.70 -25.13 -23.78
CA GLU A 562 -31.63 -25.95 -23.00
C GLU A 562 -31.76 -25.43 -21.56
N LEU A 563 -30.66 -24.94 -20.98
CA LEU A 563 -30.66 -24.31 -19.66
C LEU A 563 -31.50 -23.02 -19.63
N PHE A 564 -31.45 -22.19 -20.68
CA PHE A 564 -32.32 -21.01 -20.78
C PHE A 564 -33.79 -21.39 -20.97
N ASP A 565 -34.10 -22.41 -21.78
CA ASP A 565 -35.46 -22.89 -21.99
C ASP A 565 -36.06 -23.46 -20.69
N ASP A 566 -35.28 -24.22 -19.90
CA ASP A 566 -35.69 -24.76 -18.59
C ASP A 566 -35.94 -23.66 -17.54
N LEU A 567 -35.13 -22.59 -17.54
CA LEU A 567 -35.30 -21.44 -16.65
C LEU A 567 -36.56 -20.65 -17.00
N ASP A 568 -36.78 -20.36 -18.29
CA ASP A 568 -37.97 -19.65 -18.77
C ASP A 568 -39.25 -20.46 -18.53
N ALA A 569 -39.23 -21.77 -18.78
CA ALA A 569 -40.37 -22.66 -18.52
C ALA A 569 -40.77 -22.71 -17.03
N LYS A 570 -39.83 -22.44 -16.12
CA LYS A 570 -40.05 -22.36 -14.67
C LYS A 570 -40.33 -20.95 -14.17
N ASN A 571 -40.31 -19.93 -15.04
CA ASN A 571 -40.37 -18.50 -14.69
C ASN A 571 -39.22 -18.04 -13.77
N ILE A 572 -38.06 -18.69 -13.83
CA ILE A 572 -36.87 -18.33 -13.05
C ILE A 572 -36.13 -17.23 -13.81
N ARG A 573 -36.23 -15.99 -13.32
CA ARG A 573 -35.61 -14.80 -13.94
C ARG A 573 -34.08 -14.88 -13.91
N ILE A 574 -33.42 -14.56 -15.03
CA ILE A 574 -31.98 -14.22 -15.05
C ILE A 574 -31.80 -12.72 -14.71
N THR A 575 -30.82 -12.37 -13.88
CA THR A 575 -30.65 -11.03 -13.29
C THR A 575 -29.18 -10.68 -13.00
N THR A 576 -28.92 -9.47 -12.50
CA THR A 576 -27.60 -8.95 -12.15
C THR A 576 -27.39 -8.83 -10.63
N PHE A 577 -26.13 -8.75 -10.20
CA PHE A 577 -25.78 -8.53 -8.79
C PHE A 577 -26.39 -7.24 -8.19
N ASN A 578 -26.47 -6.18 -9.00
CA ASN A 578 -26.99 -4.87 -8.59
C ASN A 578 -28.51 -4.87 -8.42
N GLU A 579 -29.23 -5.63 -9.25
CA GLU A 579 -30.68 -5.79 -9.11
C GLU A 579 -31.05 -6.54 -7.83
N ILE A 580 -30.35 -7.63 -7.49
CA ILE A 580 -30.68 -8.38 -6.27
C ILE A 580 -30.35 -7.60 -5.01
N THR A 581 -29.21 -6.89 -4.95
CA THR A 581 -28.78 -6.17 -3.75
C THR A 581 -29.44 -4.80 -3.56
N GLY A 582 -30.17 -4.31 -4.57
CA GLY A 582 -30.70 -2.94 -4.57
C GLY A 582 -29.62 -1.85 -4.57
N ILE A 583 -28.33 -2.22 -4.63
CA ILE A 583 -27.20 -1.33 -4.81
C ILE A 583 -27.17 -1.00 -6.31
N PRO A 584 -27.56 0.20 -6.75
CA PRO A 584 -27.55 0.49 -8.16
C PRO A 584 -26.11 0.50 -8.65
N ASN A 585 -25.93 0.30 -9.96
CA ASN A 585 -24.70 0.68 -10.65
C ASN A 585 -24.64 2.22 -10.73
N LYS A 586 -24.64 2.89 -9.57
CA LYS A 586 -24.48 4.33 -9.45
C LYS A 586 -23.10 4.62 -10.00
N VAL A 587 -23.07 5.43 -11.06
CA VAL A 587 -21.97 6.35 -11.29
C VAL A 587 -21.67 6.97 -9.93
N PHE A 588 -20.50 6.65 -9.36
CA PHE A 588 -19.96 7.43 -8.25
C PHE A 588 -20.06 8.88 -8.70
N PRO A 589 -20.83 9.73 -8.00
CA PRO A 589 -21.09 11.10 -8.46
C PRO A 589 -19.73 11.71 -8.77
N ASP A 590 -19.58 12.26 -9.98
CA ASP A 590 -18.28 12.68 -10.53
C ASP A 590 -17.49 13.37 -9.43
N LEU A 591 -16.40 12.72 -8.99
CA LEU A 591 -15.75 12.98 -7.70
C LEU A 591 -15.06 14.34 -7.77
N GLY A 592 -15.87 15.40 -7.63
CA GLY A 592 -15.57 16.76 -8.08
C GLY A 592 -14.32 17.32 -7.44
N ASN A 593 -13.18 17.09 -8.11
CA ASN A 593 -11.82 17.34 -7.63
C ASN A 593 -11.54 16.87 -6.18
N SER A 594 -12.33 15.94 -5.64
CA SER A 594 -12.21 15.42 -4.27
C SER A 594 -11.58 14.03 -4.27
N SER A 595 -10.27 14.04 -4.53
CA SER A 595 -9.25 13.07 -4.06
C SER A 595 -9.77 11.79 -3.40
N LEU A 596 -10.08 10.78 -4.21
CA LEU A 596 -10.01 9.37 -3.79
C LEU A 596 -9.18 8.59 -4.80
N GLY A 597 -7.90 8.45 -4.48
CA GLY A 597 -7.18 7.22 -4.77
C GLY A 597 -6.32 7.16 -6.03
N VAL A 598 -6.46 8.04 -7.03
CA VAL A 598 -5.38 8.22 -8.03
C VAL A 598 -4.07 8.40 -7.24
N PRO A 599 -2.95 7.74 -7.58
CA PRO A 599 -1.70 8.03 -6.92
C PRO A 599 -1.48 9.53 -7.03
N ASP A 600 -1.22 10.18 -5.90
CA ASP A 600 -0.78 11.58 -5.85
C ASP A 600 0.20 11.76 -7.01
N ASP A 601 -0.18 12.52 -8.04
CA ASP A 601 0.68 12.76 -9.19
C ASP A 601 1.23 14.18 -9.06
N PRO A 602 2.25 14.37 -8.21
CA PRO A 602 2.59 15.68 -7.73
C PRO A 602 3.11 16.52 -8.89
N SER A 603 2.43 17.63 -9.11
CA SER A 603 2.55 18.43 -10.33
C SER A 603 2.58 19.93 -9.97
N VAL A 604 3.39 20.68 -10.70
CA VAL A 604 3.54 22.13 -10.49
C VAL A 604 2.26 22.83 -10.92
N THR A 605 1.59 23.47 -9.96
CA THR A 605 0.35 24.22 -10.19
C THR A 605 0.60 25.71 -10.39
N ASN A 606 1.58 26.28 -9.67
CA ASN A 606 1.88 27.71 -9.71
C ASN A 606 3.36 27.99 -9.43
N ILE A 607 3.86 29.16 -9.86
CA ILE A 607 5.21 29.65 -9.56
C ILE A 607 5.12 31.15 -9.24
N PHE A 608 5.32 31.51 -7.97
CA PHE A 608 5.36 32.90 -7.53
C PHE A 608 6.77 33.47 -7.70
N THR A 609 6.89 34.73 -8.13
CA THR A 609 8.20 35.40 -8.30
C THR A 609 8.35 36.54 -7.29
N PHE A 610 9.47 36.58 -6.55
CA PHE A 610 9.69 37.56 -5.48
C PHE A 610 10.60 38.73 -5.86
N GLY A 611 11.47 38.55 -6.86
CA GLY A 611 12.58 39.48 -7.14
C GLY A 611 13.67 39.52 -6.06
N LYS A 612 13.54 38.67 -5.03
CA LYS A 612 14.47 38.44 -3.92
C LYS A 612 14.90 36.97 -3.92
N VAL A 613 16.04 36.64 -3.31
CA VAL A 613 16.56 35.25 -3.24
C VAL A 613 15.91 34.53 -2.06
N PRO A 614 14.96 33.59 -2.27
CA PRO A 614 14.35 32.84 -1.19
C PRO A 614 15.31 31.78 -0.66
N ALA A 615 15.20 31.44 0.63
CA ALA A 615 16.02 30.45 1.31
C ALA A 615 15.18 29.31 1.90
N GLY A 616 14.58 29.52 3.06
CA GLY A 616 13.67 28.58 3.73
C GLY A 616 12.21 28.97 3.51
N VAL A 617 11.33 27.99 3.69
CA VAL A 617 9.88 28.14 3.60
C VAL A 617 9.21 27.37 4.73
N ALA A 618 8.14 27.93 5.29
CA ALA A 618 7.24 27.26 6.23
C ALA A 618 5.78 27.61 5.92
N VAL A 619 4.84 26.72 6.22
CA VAL A 619 3.40 26.94 6.02
C VAL A 619 2.65 26.70 7.32
N ASN A 620 1.70 27.58 7.64
CA ASN A 620 0.76 27.38 8.73
C ASN A 620 -0.56 26.79 8.18
N PRO A 621 -0.83 25.47 8.35
CA PRO A 621 -2.04 24.81 7.82
C PRO A 621 -3.34 25.25 8.53
N THR A 622 -3.24 25.95 9.67
CA THR A 622 -4.38 26.54 10.36
C THR A 622 -4.85 27.82 9.68
N THR A 623 -3.92 28.69 9.27
CA THR A 623 -4.22 30.01 8.67
C THR A 623 -4.07 30.05 7.15
N ASN A 624 -3.53 29.00 6.52
CA ASN A 624 -3.15 28.94 5.11
C ASN A 624 -2.15 30.04 4.69
N MET A 625 -1.26 30.44 5.60
CA MET A 625 -0.22 31.44 5.36
C MET A 625 1.14 30.76 5.17
N ILE A 626 1.86 31.16 4.12
CA ILE A 626 3.20 30.67 3.79
C ILE A 626 4.22 31.78 4.06
N TYR A 627 5.29 31.44 4.78
CA TYR A 627 6.37 32.33 5.17
C TYR A 627 7.65 31.93 4.43
N VAL A 628 8.22 32.86 3.66
CA VAL A 628 9.44 32.62 2.86
C VAL A 628 10.53 33.59 3.28
N THR A 629 11.67 33.07 3.75
CA THR A 629 12.84 33.87 4.14
C THR A 629 13.66 34.28 2.92
N HIS A 630 14.20 35.51 2.91
CA HIS A 630 15.00 36.03 1.79
C HIS A 630 16.40 36.46 2.22
N SER A 631 17.37 35.54 2.09
CA SER A 631 18.71 35.61 2.70
C SER A 631 19.64 36.73 2.20
N LYS A 632 19.23 37.51 1.19
CA LYS A 632 19.99 38.68 0.67
C LYS A 632 19.25 40.01 0.84
N SER A 633 18.15 40.01 1.58
CA SER A 633 17.30 41.19 1.75
C SER A 633 16.60 41.22 3.10
N ASP A 634 17.06 40.40 4.04
CA ASP A 634 16.77 40.45 5.48
C ASP A 634 15.28 40.65 5.79
N THR A 635 14.47 39.87 5.07
CA THR A 635 13.01 39.94 5.08
C THR A 635 12.36 38.57 4.95
N VAL A 636 11.13 38.47 5.44
CA VAL A 636 10.23 37.32 5.28
C VAL A 636 9.01 37.78 4.51
N SER A 637 8.72 37.17 3.36
CA SER A 637 7.43 37.37 2.68
C SER A 637 6.36 36.52 3.34
N VAL A 638 5.20 37.14 3.60
CA VAL A 638 3.97 36.44 4.00
C VAL A 638 3.09 36.31 2.76
N ILE A 639 2.69 35.09 2.44
CA ILE A 639 1.88 34.75 1.27
C ILE A 639 0.58 34.14 1.76
N ASP A 640 -0.54 34.69 1.31
CA ASP A 640 -1.85 34.07 1.52
C ASP A 640 -2.05 32.96 0.48
N GLY A 641 -2.12 31.71 0.96
CA GLY A 641 -2.29 30.52 0.13
C GLY A 641 -3.67 30.38 -0.50
N SER A 642 -4.68 31.15 -0.06
CA SER A 642 -6.03 31.11 -0.64
C SER A 642 -6.15 31.94 -1.91
N ILE A 643 -5.43 33.07 -1.98
CA ILE A 643 -5.39 33.96 -3.15
C ILE A 643 -4.08 33.87 -3.95
N GLY A 644 -3.05 33.22 -3.41
CA GLY A 644 -1.75 33.08 -4.06
C GLY A 644 -1.02 34.42 -4.23
N ALA A 645 -1.01 35.26 -3.19
CA ALA A 645 -0.41 36.59 -3.24
C ALA A 645 0.45 36.89 -2.01
N VAL A 646 1.54 37.63 -2.21
CA VAL A 646 2.30 38.23 -1.11
C VAL A 646 1.43 39.31 -0.48
N VAL A 647 1.05 39.11 0.78
CA VAL A 647 0.22 40.05 1.55
C VAL A 647 1.06 40.93 2.49
N ASP A 648 2.28 40.51 2.84
CA ASP A 648 3.19 41.28 3.69
C ASP A 648 4.68 40.96 3.44
N SER A 649 5.58 41.82 3.92
CA SER A 649 7.04 41.66 3.88
C SER A 649 7.66 42.17 5.18
N ILE A 650 7.87 41.25 6.12
CA ILE A 650 8.37 41.51 7.48
C ILE A 650 9.90 41.66 7.44
N GLY A 651 10.44 42.70 8.09
CA GLY A 651 11.89 42.85 8.31
C GLY A 651 12.40 41.94 9.42
N VAL A 652 13.58 41.35 9.23
CA VAL A 652 14.29 40.49 10.19
C VAL A 652 15.79 40.81 10.15
N GLU A 653 16.56 40.21 11.06
CA GLU A 653 18.02 40.37 11.13
C GLU A 653 18.80 39.62 10.01
N ASP A 654 20.11 39.91 9.91
CA ASP A 654 20.99 39.53 8.80
C ASP A 654 21.01 38.03 8.41
N ILE A 655 20.77 37.80 7.11
CA ILE A 655 20.83 36.50 6.43
C ILE A 655 19.85 35.47 7.04
N PRO A 656 18.52 35.67 6.91
CA PRO A 656 17.54 34.70 7.34
C PRO A 656 17.58 33.45 6.44
N VAL A 657 17.73 32.26 7.03
CA VAL A 657 17.79 30.98 6.28
C VAL A 657 16.73 29.97 6.75
N GLY A 658 16.78 29.54 8.00
CA GLY A 658 15.88 28.54 8.55
C GLY A 658 14.59 29.19 9.05
N VAL A 659 13.45 28.57 8.77
CA VAL A 659 12.15 29.02 9.30
C VAL A 659 11.32 27.82 9.74
N SER A 660 10.70 27.93 10.91
CA SER A 660 9.77 26.95 11.45
C SER A 660 8.70 27.67 12.27
N LEU A 661 7.56 27.04 12.53
CA LEU A 661 6.44 27.71 13.21
C LEU A 661 5.61 26.75 14.06
N ASN A 662 4.86 27.29 15.00
CA ASN A 662 3.80 26.56 15.70
C ASN A 662 2.43 26.98 15.14
N PRO A 663 1.70 26.08 14.44
CA PRO A 663 0.37 26.38 13.90
C PRO A 663 -0.68 26.74 14.96
N SER A 664 -0.50 26.28 16.21
CA SER A 664 -1.46 26.48 17.30
C SER A 664 -1.36 27.85 17.97
N THR A 665 -0.15 28.44 18.03
CA THR A 665 0.08 29.78 18.59
C THR A 665 0.25 30.85 17.50
N ASN A 666 0.33 30.45 16.23
CA ASN A 666 0.63 31.31 15.07
C ASN A 666 1.95 32.10 15.23
N MET A 667 2.93 31.50 15.91
CA MET A 667 4.27 32.05 16.12
C MET A 667 5.26 31.41 15.14
N ILE A 668 6.04 32.24 14.46
CA ILE A 668 7.03 31.85 13.44
C ILE A 668 8.41 32.24 13.93
N TYR A 669 9.38 31.33 13.79
CA TYR A 669 10.74 31.47 14.27
C TYR A 669 11.70 31.38 13.09
N VAL A 670 12.55 32.40 12.93
CA VAL A 670 13.45 32.57 11.78
C VAL A 670 14.88 32.67 12.27
N VAL A 671 15.74 31.77 11.79
CA VAL A 671 17.18 31.77 12.07
C VAL A 671 17.88 32.79 11.17
N ASN A 672 18.53 33.76 11.79
CA ASN A 672 19.31 34.81 11.12
C ASN A 672 20.79 34.42 11.22
N SER A 673 21.30 33.70 10.21
CA SER A 673 22.57 32.99 10.33
C SER A 673 23.78 33.89 10.53
N TYR A 674 23.79 35.12 10.01
CA TYR A 674 24.92 36.04 10.18
C TYR A 674 24.72 37.00 11.36
N GLY A 675 23.48 37.47 11.58
CA GLY A 675 23.12 38.22 12.79
C GLY A 675 23.32 37.41 14.08
N GLY A 676 23.34 36.08 13.99
CA GLY A 676 23.58 35.17 15.11
C GLY A 676 22.36 34.92 15.99
N THR A 677 21.19 35.44 15.60
CA THR A 677 19.96 35.53 16.39
C THR A 677 18.83 34.66 15.82
N VAL A 678 17.70 34.62 16.52
CA VAL A 678 16.43 34.08 15.99
C VAL A 678 15.34 35.14 16.10
N SER A 679 14.75 35.54 14.97
CA SER A 679 13.60 36.44 14.92
C SER A 679 12.33 35.67 15.25
N VAL A 680 11.52 36.20 16.15
CA VAL A 680 10.20 35.68 16.54
C VAL A 680 9.13 36.59 15.98
N ILE A 681 8.33 36.06 15.06
CA ILE A 681 7.26 36.75 14.34
C ILE A 681 5.91 36.27 14.87
N ASN A 682 5.05 37.22 15.24
CA ASN A 682 3.64 36.94 15.51
C ASN A 682 2.85 36.99 14.19
N GLY A 683 2.42 35.85 13.68
CA GLY A 683 1.71 35.73 12.40
C GLY A 683 0.27 36.26 12.38
N SER A 684 -0.21 36.82 13.50
CA SER A 684 -1.52 37.50 13.58
C SER A 684 -1.38 39.02 13.44
N THR A 685 -0.16 39.56 13.62
CA THR A 685 0.16 40.99 13.54
C THR A 685 1.31 41.30 12.56
N ASN A 686 2.00 40.27 12.05
CA ASN A 686 3.19 40.34 11.20
C ASN A 686 4.34 41.17 11.81
N THR A 687 4.41 41.27 13.13
CA THR A 687 5.48 41.97 13.86
C THR A 687 6.58 41.00 14.30
N ALA A 688 7.84 41.34 14.04
CA ALA A 688 9.02 40.62 14.52
C ALA A 688 9.59 41.17 15.84
N SER A 689 10.31 40.32 16.57
CA SER A 689 11.08 40.63 17.78
C SER A 689 12.16 39.57 18.01
N ASP A 690 13.30 39.91 18.61
CA ASP A 690 14.46 38.99 18.63
C ASP A 690 14.69 38.20 19.92
N LEU A 691 15.07 36.93 19.76
CA LEU A 691 15.65 36.10 20.81
C LEU A 691 17.12 36.50 21.06
N SER A 692 17.30 37.58 21.84
CA SER A 692 18.60 38.17 22.21
C SER A 692 19.64 37.26 22.90
N SER A 693 19.26 36.02 23.23
CA SER A 693 20.09 35.02 23.93
C SER A 693 20.78 34.01 23.00
N VAL A 694 20.28 33.81 21.77
CA VAL A 694 21.01 33.09 20.72
C VAL A 694 22.01 34.07 20.11
N ARG A 695 23.30 33.70 20.02
CA ARG A 695 24.40 34.60 19.60
C ARG A 695 25.47 33.94 18.74
N THR A 696 25.12 32.85 18.08
CA THR A 696 26.06 31.88 17.50
C THR A 696 25.45 31.34 16.23
N LEU A 697 26.07 31.68 15.08
CA LEU A 697 25.62 31.46 13.68
C LEU A 697 24.65 30.26 13.51
N PRO A 698 23.33 30.41 13.76
CA PRO A 698 22.46 29.26 13.83
C PRO A 698 22.11 28.83 12.40
N TYR A 699 21.66 27.59 12.25
CA TYR A 699 21.31 27.07 10.92
C TYR A 699 20.03 26.23 10.91
N GLY A 700 19.98 25.18 11.74
CA GLY A 700 18.79 24.36 11.93
C GLY A 700 17.85 24.92 12.99
N ILE A 701 16.55 24.88 12.71
CA ILE A 701 15.48 25.16 13.68
C ILE A 701 14.30 24.22 13.47
N ALA A 702 13.68 23.76 14.55
CA ALA A 702 12.46 22.96 14.54
C ALA A 702 11.56 23.31 15.73
N VAL A 703 10.26 23.03 15.62
CA VAL A 703 9.27 23.34 16.67
C VAL A 703 8.46 22.08 17.00
N ASN A 704 8.41 21.70 18.28
CA ASN A 704 7.42 20.75 18.76
C ASN A 704 6.12 21.49 19.07
N GLN A 705 5.21 21.44 18.10
CA GLN A 705 3.87 22.06 18.18
C GLN A 705 3.01 21.58 19.35
N LYS A 706 3.27 20.40 19.96
CA LYS A 706 2.50 19.92 21.12
C LYS A 706 3.01 20.49 22.45
N THR A 707 4.33 20.66 22.60
CA THR A 707 4.94 21.18 23.83
C THR A 707 5.22 22.68 23.75
N ASN A 708 5.00 23.30 22.59
CA ASN A 708 5.39 24.67 22.26
C ASN A 708 6.88 24.95 22.53
N THR A 709 7.74 23.96 22.26
CA THR A 709 9.20 24.06 22.42
C THR A 709 9.85 24.25 21.06
N VAL A 710 10.79 25.18 20.97
CA VAL A 710 11.59 25.46 19.77
C VAL A 710 13.01 24.97 20.01
N TYR A 711 13.58 24.24 19.06
CA TYR A 711 14.94 23.71 19.12
C TYR A 711 15.80 24.45 18.11
N VAL A 712 16.87 25.09 18.58
CA VAL A 712 17.80 25.88 17.75
C VAL A 712 19.17 25.24 17.80
N ILE A 713 19.80 25.06 16.63
CA ILE A 713 21.15 24.50 16.54
C ILE A 713 22.19 25.59 16.80
N ASP A 714 23.02 25.39 17.82
CA ASP A 714 24.26 26.14 18.04
C ASP A 714 25.47 25.30 17.57
N PRO A 715 25.99 25.57 16.36
CA PRO A 715 27.13 24.83 15.82
C PRO A 715 28.47 25.26 16.44
N TYR A 716 28.53 26.37 17.17
CA TYR A 716 29.75 26.86 17.83
C TYR A 716 29.96 26.21 19.20
N LYS A 717 28.87 26.02 19.96
CA LYS A 717 28.88 25.30 21.24
C LYS A 717 28.65 23.78 21.09
N SER A 718 28.37 23.29 19.87
CA SER A 718 28.01 21.90 19.55
C SER A 718 26.81 21.42 20.39
N GLU A 719 25.75 22.21 20.44
CA GLU A 719 24.56 21.92 21.24
C GLU A 719 23.25 22.33 20.55
N VAL A 720 22.14 21.90 21.14
CA VAL A 720 20.79 22.30 20.77
C VAL A 720 20.21 23.11 21.91
N ASP A 721 19.90 24.38 21.65
CA ASP A 721 19.19 25.25 22.60
C ASP A 721 17.69 24.92 22.56
N PHE A 722 17.11 24.74 23.75
CA PHE A 722 15.68 24.49 23.97
C PHE A 722 15.05 25.80 24.41
N VAL A 723 14.23 26.39 23.54
CA VAL A 723 13.51 27.65 23.79
C VAL A 723 12.05 27.35 24.10
N ASP A 724 11.57 27.86 25.23
CA ASP A 724 10.15 27.89 25.57
C ASP A 724 9.45 28.93 24.68
N GLY A 725 8.53 28.49 23.82
CA GLY A 725 7.82 29.31 22.85
C GLY A 725 6.61 30.08 23.41
N ALA A 726 6.39 30.09 24.73
CA ALA A 726 5.41 30.95 25.39
C ALA A 726 6.10 32.18 26.00
N THR A 727 7.33 32.01 26.49
CA THR A 727 8.15 33.05 27.13
C THR A 727 9.26 33.59 26.23
N ASN A 728 9.56 32.92 25.11
CA ASN A 728 10.68 33.19 24.22
C ASN A 728 12.02 33.26 24.98
N LYS A 729 12.32 32.20 25.74
CA LYS A 729 13.57 32.07 26.53
C LYS A 729 14.18 30.69 26.38
N ILE A 730 15.50 30.63 26.29
CA ILE A 730 16.25 29.37 26.42
C ILE A 730 16.03 28.84 27.84
N VAL A 731 15.46 27.63 27.95
CA VAL A 731 15.21 26.92 29.22
C VAL A 731 16.21 25.80 29.47
N ASN A 732 16.85 25.26 28.43
CA ASN A 732 17.91 24.27 28.53
C ASN A 732 18.79 24.26 27.27
N ALA A 733 19.94 23.58 27.32
CA ALA A 733 20.79 23.32 26.16
C ALA A 733 21.41 21.92 26.25
N VAL A 734 21.38 21.15 25.15
CA VAL A 734 21.86 19.75 25.14
C VAL A 734 23.01 19.59 24.16
N LYS A 735 24.18 19.24 24.69
CA LYS A 735 25.38 18.97 23.88
C LYS A 735 25.22 17.72 23.02
N VAL A 736 25.70 17.80 21.79
CA VAL A 736 25.70 16.73 20.80
C VAL A 736 27.11 16.49 20.27
N ILE A 737 27.33 15.34 19.65
CA ILE A 737 28.63 14.99 19.05
C ILE A 737 28.77 15.70 17.70
N GLY A 738 29.96 16.25 17.44
CA GLY A 738 30.35 16.75 16.12
C GLY A 738 29.91 18.18 15.84
N SER A 739 29.50 18.44 14.59
CA SER A 739 29.22 19.76 14.04
C SER A 739 27.74 19.82 13.62
N PRO A 740 26.81 20.02 14.58
CA PRO A 740 25.38 19.92 14.32
C PRO A 740 24.92 20.93 13.27
N GLN A 741 23.96 20.56 12.42
CA GLN A 741 23.55 21.41 11.29
C GLN A 741 22.02 21.52 11.08
N ARG A 742 21.28 20.41 11.12
CA ARG A 742 19.80 20.43 11.10
C ARG A 742 19.25 19.67 12.28
N VAL A 743 17.99 20.01 12.57
CA VAL A 743 17.20 19.41 13.63
C VAL A 743 15.80 19.15 13.10
N ALA A 744 15.22 18.01 13.48
CA ALA A 744 13.81 17.71 13.32
C ALA A 744 13.30 17.03 14.60
N VAL A 745 12.01 17.11 14.87
CA VAL A 745 11.38 16.56 16.07
C VAL A 745 10.21 15.66 15.69
N ASN A 746 10.04 14.53 16.39
CA ASN A 746 8.78 13.81 16.37
C ASN A 746 7.86 14.37 17.48
N PRO A 747 6.83 15.17 17.16
CA PRO A 747 5.90 15.70 18.17
C PRO A 747 5.03 14.63 18.84
N ASN A 748 5.01 13.38 18.36
CA ASN A 748 4.31 12.27 19.02
C ASN A 748 5.14 11.62 20.14
N THR A 749 6.46 11.55 19.99
CA THR A 749 7.35 10.89 20.97
C THR A 749 8.23 11.88 21.75
N ASN A 750 8.22 13.17 21.40
CA ASN A 750 9.11 14.21 21.93
C ASN A 750 10.61 13.89 21.74
N MET A 751 10.95 13.10 20.72
CA MET A 751 12.34 12.79 20.34
C MET A 751 12.84 13.78 19.28
N ILE A 752 14.00 14.37 19.52
CA ILE A 752 14.66 15.33 18.64
C ILE A 752 15.83 14.63 17.95
N TYR A 753 15.95 14.82 16.64
CA TYR A 753 16.97 14.20 15.78
C TYR A 753 17.85 15.28 15.17
N VAL A 754 19.17 15.17 15.34
CA VAL A 754 20.16 16.20 15.00
C VAL A 754 21.23 15.64 14.09
N THR A 755 21.44 16.25 12.92
CA THR A 755 22.44 15.81 11.94
C THR A 755 23.82 16.43 12.18
N ASP A 756 24.89 15.64 12.02
CA ASP A 756 26.26 16.14 11.97
C ASP A 756 26.68 16.45 10.52
N SER A 757 27.12 17.69 10.27
CA SER A 757 27.63 18.14 8.97
C SER A 757 29.04 17.67 8.64
N LYS A 758 29.75 17.03 9.58
CA LYS A 758 31.13 16.53 9.38
C LYS A 758 31.27 15.01 9.51
N SER A 759 30.28 14.34 10.10
CA SER A 759 30.26 12.88 10.29
C SER A 759 28.92 12.29 9.85
N PRO A 760 28.85 11.03 9.42
CA PRO A 760 27.60 10.38 9.03
C PRO A 760 26.81 9.89 10.25
N THR A 761 26.43 10.82 11.13
CA THR A 761 25.74 10.53 12.39
C THR A 761 24.48 11.36 12.59
N VAL A 762 23.53 10.77 13.34
CA VAL A 762 22.38 11.48 13.90
C VAL A 762 22.39 11.31 15.42
N SER A 763 22.44 12.42 16.15
CA SER A 763 22.20 12.41 17.60
C SER A 763 20.69 12.45 17.87
N VAL A 764 20.24 11.62 18.80
CA VAL A 764 18.84 11.51 19.23
C VAL A 764 18.74 12.00 20.67
N ILE A 765 17.97 13.05 20.90
CA ILE A 765 17.77 13.69 22.21
C ILE A 765 16.34 13.42 22.69
N ASP A 766 16.20 13.00 23.94
CA ASP A 766 14.91 12.93 24.63
C ASP A 766 14.53 14.34 25.12
N GLY A 767 13.49 14.91 24.52
CA GLY A 767 13.06 16.29 24.83
C GLY A 767 12.42 16.46 26.19
N SER A 768 12.15 15.38 26.91
CA SER A 768 11.56 15.39 28.26
C SER A 768 12.64 15.29 29.34
N ARG A 769 13.76 14.62 29.02
CA ARG A 769 14.90 14.43 29.92
C ARG A 769 16.12 15.30 29.60
N TYR A 770 16.11 16.00 28.46
CA TYR A 770 17.19 16.89 28.01
C TYR A 770 18.56 16.18 27.89
N GLU A 771 18.57 14.96 27.35
CA GLU A 771 19.78 14.15 27.19
C GLU A 771 19.84 13.44 25.83
N VAL A 772 21.05 13.23 25.31
CA VAL A 772 21.29 12.37 24.14
C VAL A 772 21.12 10.91 24.55
N VAL A 773 20.06 10.26 24.05
CA VAL A 773 19.80 8.83 24.31
C VAL A 773 20.52 7.91 23.34
N LYS A 774 20.86 8.42 22.15
CA LYS A 774 21.56 7.64 21.13
C LYS A 774 22.32 8.53 20.16
N THR A 775 23.44 8.03 19.65
CA THR A 775 24.02 8.48 18.38
C THR A 775 23.93 7.33 17.38
N ILE A 776 23.24 7.56 16.27
CA ILE A 776 23.02 6.59 15.19
C ILE A 776 24.10 6.80 14.14
N GLN A 777 24.77 5.72 13.74
CA GLN A 777 25.72 5.70 12.63
C GLN A 777 24.99 5.36 11.33
N LEU A 778 25.23 6.14 10.26
CA LEU A 778 24.52 5.99 8.98
C LEU A 778 25.25 5.10 7.95
N GLY A 779 26.51 4.71 8.22
CA GLY A 779 27.27 3.76 7.41
C GLY A 779 27.90 4.29 6.12
N ASN A 780 27.43 5.43 5.60
CA ASN A 780 27.97 6.06 4.38
C ASN A 780 29.04 7.10 4.72
N ASN A 781 30.17 7.19 4.02
CA ASN A 781 31.20 8.24 4.22
C ASN A 781 30.79 9.64 3.70
N SER A 782 29.51 9.98 3.79
CA SER A 782 28.94 11.25 3.31
C SER A 782 28.57 12.15 4.48
N THR A 783 28.76 13.46 4.32
CA THR A 783 28.24 14.47 5.25
C THR A 783 26.74 14.62 5.06
N THR A 784 25.98 14.59 6.16
CA THR A 784 24.51 14.74 6.12
C THR A 784 24.09 16.19 5.90
N VAL A 785 22.87 16.43 5.39
CA VAL A 785 22.42 17.79 5.02
C VAL A 785 21.07 18.18 5.61
N ALA A 786 20.05 17.35 5.40
CA ALA A 786 18.71 17.57 5.90
C ALA A 786 18.15 16.32 6.56
N ILE A 787 17.14 16.54 7.40
CA ILE A 787 16.47 15.51 8.18
C ILE A 787 14.99 15.84 8.29
N ALA A 788 14.15 14.86 7.98
CA ALA A 788 12.70 14.99 8.04
C ALA A 788 12.10 13.80 8.77
N VAL A 789 11.08 14.05 9.59
CA VAL A 789 10.44 13.04 10.44
C VAL A 789 9.02 12.82 9.95
N ASN A 790 8.61 11.56 9.76
CA ASN A 790 7.20 11.22 9.67
C ASN A 790 6.65 10.88 11.07
N PRO A 791 5.84 11.77 11.70
CA PRO A 791 5.23 11.48 12.99
C PRO A 791 4.18 10.36 12.97
N SER A 792 3.58 10.01 11.82
CA SER A 792 2.56 8.95 11.75
C SER A 792 3.17 7.54 11.74
N THR A 793 4.35 7.37 11.15
CA THR A 793 5.07 6.08 11.08
C THR A 793 6.29 6.00 12.00
N ASN A 794 6.67 7.10 12.67
CA ASN A 794 7.91 7.24 13.44
C ASN A 794 9.21 6.95 12.64
N MET A 795 9.16 7.20 11.33
CA MET A 795 10.30 7.03 10.42
C MET A 795 11.00 8.36 10.18
N ILE A 796 12.33 8.33 10.09
CA ILE A 796 13.17 9.53 9.93
C ILE A 796 14.03 9.38 8.67
N TYR A 797 13.98 10.38 7.79
CA TYR A 797 14.64 10.39 6.50
C TYR A 797 15.79 11.40 6.53
N VAL A 798 17.00 10.96 6.20
CA VAL A 798 18.23 11.77 6.27
C VAL A 798 18.89 11.83 4.90
N THR A 799 19.11 13.04 4.39
CA THR A 799 19.75 13.27 3.08
C THR A 799 21.27 13.37 3.21
N HIS A 800 21.98 12.90 2.18
CA HIS A 800 23.44 12.80 2.13
C HIS A 800 23.99 13.72 1.04
N SER A 801 24.92 14.63 1.38
CA SER A 801 25.56 15.51 0.39
C SER A 801 26.49 14.71 -0.52
N LYS A 802 26.52 15.03 -1.82
CA LYS A 802 27.46 14.40 -2.79
C LYS A 802 27.32 12.87 -2.88
N SER A 803 26.22 12.32 -2.36
CA SER A 803 25.86 10.91 -2.46
C SER A 803 24.39 10.84 -2.86
N PRO A 804 24.00 10.05 -3.88
CA PRO A 804 22.62 9.96 -4.34
C PRO A 804 21.78 9.06 -3.41
N THR A 805 21.88 9.25 -2.10
CA THR A 805 21.27 8.36 -1.10
C THR A 805 20.46 9.09 -0.02
N VAL A 806 19.52 8.35 0.56
CA VAL A 806 18.77 8.73 1.76
C VAL A 806 18.87 7.59 2.77
N SER A 807 19.26 7.87 4.01
CA SER A 807 19.11 6.89 5.10
C SER A 807 17.71 7.01 5.70
N VAL A 808 17.04 5.88 5.89
CA VAL A 808 15.76 5.77 6.59
C VAL A 808 16.02 5.09 7.93
N ILE A 809 15.67 5.79 9.00
CA ILE A 809 15.86 5.39 10.39
C ILE A 809 14.50 5.06 10.98
N ASP A 810 14.43 3.93 11.68
CA ASP A 810 13.31 3.58 12.54
C ASP A 810 13.51 4.25 13.91
N GLY A 811 12.62 5.20 14.24
CA GLY A 811 12.65 5.98 15.48
C GLY A 811 12.28 5.21 16.74
N SER A 812 11.79 3.97 16.63
CA SER A 812 11.52 3.10 17.79
C SER A 812 12.76 2.31 18.21
N ARG A 813 13.60 1.92 17.23
CA ARG A 813 14.81 1.12 17.44
C ARG A 813 16.12 1.92 17.38
N TYR A 814 16.05 3.19 16.97
CA TYR A 814 17.21 4.07 16.72
C TYR A 814 18.26 3.43 15.80
N LYS A 815 17.81 2.83 14.69
CA LYS A 815 18.65 2.15 13.69
C LYS A 815 18.25 2.55 12.28
N VAL A 816 19.23 2.62 11.38
CA VAL A 816 18.98 2.64 9.94
C VAL A 816 18.36 1.30 9.53
N VAL A 817 17.22 1.35 8.86
CA VAL A 817 16.50 0.18 8.33
C VAL A 817 16.54 0.08 6.82
N LYS A 818 16.79 1.21 6.14
CA LYS A 818 16.94 1.26 4.67
C LYS A 818 17.90 2.37 4.26
N THR A 819 18.61 2.16 3.17
CA THR A 819 19.24 3.23 2.40
C THR A 819 18.60 3.24 1.01
N ILE A 820 17.93 4.35 0.65
CA ILE A 820 17.30 4.55 -0.65
C ILE A 820 18.37 5.06 -1.62
N GLN A 821 18.39 4.55 -2.84
CA GLN A 821 19.21 5.04 -3.95
C GLN A 821 18.34 5.90 -4.88
N LEU A 822 18.75 7.14 -5.16
CA LEU A 822 17.97 8.12 -5.93
C LEU A 822 18.36 8.18 -7.43
N GLY A 823 19.50 7.60 -7.78
CA GLY A 823 20.12 7.66 -9.12
C GLY A 823 21.29 8.64 -9.18
N PRO A 824 22.30 8.40 -10.04
CA PRO A 824 23.63 9.01 -9.95
C PRO A 824 23.64 10.55 -10.07
N ASP A 825 22.70 11.13 -10.79
CA ASP A 825 22.65 12.56 -11.09
C ASP A 825 21.88 13.39 -10.03
N ILE A 826 21.38 12.76 -8.96
CA ILE A 826 20.61 13.42 -7.90
C ILE A 826 21.53 13.81 -6.74
N SER A 827 21.41 15.06 -6.26
CA SER A 827 22.04 15.51 -5.01
C SER A 827 20.98 16.05 -4.04
N PRO A 828 20.39 15.22 -3.16
CA PRO A 828 19.29 15.63 -2.29
C PRO A 828 19.76 16.71 -1.29
N LEU A 829 19.09 17.87 -1.28
CA LEU A 829 19.49 19.03 -0.49
C LEU A 829 18.63 19.22 0.77
N ASP A 830 17.31 19.31 0.61
CA ASP A 830 16.34 19.49 1.69
C ASP A 830 15.17 18.50 1.57
N ALA A 831 14.44 18.26 2.67
CA ALA A 831 13.38 17.25 2.72
C ALA A 831 12.22 17.65 3.63
N ALA A 832 10.99 17.32 3.20
CA ALA A 832 9.77 17.47 3.99
C ALA A 832 8.86 16.24 3.81
N VAL A 833 7.96 15.99 4.76
CA VAL A 833 7.07 14.82 4.76
C VAL A 833 5.62 15.27 4.82
N ASN A 834 4.76 14.66 4.00
CA ASN A 834 3.32 14.62 4.25
C ASN A 834 2.99 13.39 5.11
N PRO A 835 2.71 13.53 6.43
CA PRO A 835 2.35 12.41 7.29
C PRO A 835 0.97 11.82 6.96
N THR A 836 0.10 12.57 6.28
CA THR A 836 -1.25 12.16 5.87
C THR A 836 -1.20 11.17 4.71
N THR A 837 -0.33 11.41 3.71
CA THR A 837 -0.18 10.56 2.52
C THR A 837 1.06 9.66 2.58
N ASN A 838 1.76 9.63 3.73
CA ASN A 838 3.05 8.94 3.94
C ASN A 838 4.06 9.19 2.79
N THR A 839 4.12 10.42 2.29
CA THR A 839 4.98 10.79 1.15
C THR A 839 6.09 11.73 1.60
N VAL A 840 7.32 11.44 1.16
CA VAL A 840 8.50 12.27 1.43
C VAL A 840 8.87 13.02 0.16
N TYR A 841 8.95 14.35 0.24
CA TYR A 841 9.38 15.22 -0.84
C TYR A 841 10.81 15.71 -0.57
N MET A 842 11.66 15.69 -1.60
CA MET A 842 13.06 16.11 -1.50
C MET A 842 13.45 17.04 -2.63
N THR A 843 14.21 18.09 -2.32
CA THR A 843 14.76 19.00 -3.33
C THR A 843 16.08 18.49 -3.89
N ASP A 844 16.28 18.69 -5.20
CA ASP A 844 17.53 18.44 -5.90
C ASP A 844 17.95 19.71 -6.67
N PRO A 845 19.15 20.30 -6.40
CA PRO A 845 19.62 21.54 -7.00
C PRO A 845 19.68 21.58 -8.54
N SER A 846 19.53 20.43 -9.21
CA SER A 846 19.38 20.31 -10.66
C SER A 846 18.11 20.99 -11.22
N GLY A 847 17.13 21.27 -10.37
CA GLY A 847 15.81 21.81 -10.76
C GLY A 847 14.63 20.86 -10.49
N LEU A 848 14.87 19.77 -9.75
CA LEU A 848 13.90 18.71 -9.49
C LEU A 848 13.39 18.70 -8.05
N VAL A 849 12.18 18.18 -7.88
CA VAL A 849 11.67 17.64 -6.61
C VAL A 849 11.37 16.16 -6.79
N LEU A 850 11.83 15.33 -5.87
CA LEU A 850 11.54 13.90 -5.84
C LEU A 850 10.41 13.62 -4.87
N ALA A 851 9.46 12.76 -5.27
CA ALA A 851 8.45 12.21 -4.37
C ALA A 851 8.76 10.72 -4.12
N ILE A 852 8.86 10.37 -2.84
CA ILE A 852 9.22 9.05 -2.33
C ILE A 852 8.05 8.53 -1.49
N ASN A 853 7.60 7.32 -1.77
CA ASN A 853 6.58 6.65 -0.97
C ASN A 853 7.23 6.13 0.31
N GLY A 854 6.74 6.56 1.48
CA GLY A 854 7.33 6.24 2.79
C GLY A 854 7.11 4.80 3.24
N THR A 855 6.14 4.08 2.65
CA THR A 855 5.89 2.66 2.91
C THR A 855 6.90 1.80 2.15
N THR A 856 6.98 1.97 0.82
CA THR A 856 7.87 1.17 -0.06
C THR A 856 9.31 1.66 -0.03
N ASN A 857 9.54 2.91 0.39
CA ASN A 857 10.83 3.60 0.34
C ASN A 857 11.39 3.69 -1.09
N THR A 858 10.52 3.91 -2.07
CA THR A 858 10.86 4.05 -3.50
C THR A 858 10.50 5.45 -4.03
N VAL A 859 11.36 6.01 -4.89
CA VAL A 859 11.03 7.21 -5.68
C VAL A 859 9.96 6.83 -6.70
N PHE A 860 8.80 7.48 -6.69
CA PHE A 860 7.72 7.23 -7.66
C PHE A 860 7.49 8.38 -8.63
N LYS A 861 7.91 9.61 -8.30
CA LYS A 861 7.85 10.77 -9.19
C LYS A 861 9.13 11.61 -9.11
N LYS A 862 9.55 12.15 -10.26
CA LYS A 862 10.45 13.29 -10.37
C LYS A 862 9.65 14.45 -10.97
N ILE A 863 9.74 15.63 -10.37
CA ILE A 863 8.91 16.80 -10.67
C ILE A 863 9.84 17.92 -11.11
N GLU A 864 9.68 18.42 -12.33
CA GLU A 864 10.51 19.51 -12.87
C GLU A 864 9.93 20.88 -12.49
N LEU A 865 10.73 21.73 -11.83
CA LEU A 865 10.36 23.12 -11.50
C LEU A 865 10.74 24.13 -12.61
N GLY A 866 11.07 23.65 -13.81
CA GLY A 866 11.42 24.46 -14.97
C GLY A 866 12.88 24.95 -15.00
N ASN A 867 13.29 25.41 -16.18
CA ASN A 867 14.67 25.78 -16.48
C ASN A 867 15.22 26.88 -15.56
N GLY A 868 16.38 26.62 -14.95
CA GLY A 868 17.11 27.60 -14.13
C GLY A 868 16.69 27.65 -12.65
N SER A 869 15.68 26.88 -12.25
CA SER A 869 15.33 26.68 -10.84
C SER A 869 16.46 25.96 -10.09
N VAL A 870 16.76 26.41 -8.88
CA VAL A 870 17.68 25.74 -7.92
C VAL A 870 16.91 25.62 -6.61
N PRO A 871 16.22 24.49 -6.38
CA PRO A 871 15.36 24.27 -5.22
C PRO A 871 16.22 24.05 -3.97
N ILE A 872 16.00 24.82 -2.90
CA ILE A 872 16.86 24.79 -1.69
C ILE A 872 16.12 24.67 -0.35
N GLY A 873 14.83 24.95 -0.32
CA GLY A 873 13.99 24.80 0.88
C GLY A 873 12.62 24.25 0.51
N ILE A 874 12.06 23.37 1.33
CA ILE A 874 10.76 22.72 1.05
C ILE A 874 9.87 22.61 2.29
N ALA A 875 8.57 22.88 2.11
CA ALA A 875 7.55 22.71 3.14
C ALA A 875 6.30 22.05 2.57
N VAL A 876 5.56 21.35 3.43
CA VAL A 876 4.34 20.62 3.09
C VAL A 876 3.20 21.09 3.99
N ASP A 877 2.08 21.46 3.38
CA ASP A 877 0.79 21.56 4.07
C ASP A 877 0.11 20.19 4.00
N ASN A 878 0.10 19.50 5.15
CA ASN A 878 -0.48 18.17 5.30
C ASN A 878 -2.02 18.14 5.32
N LYS A 879 -2.67 19.30 5.38
CA LYS A 879 -4.14 19.46 5.36
C LYS A 879 -4.65 19.68 3.94
N THR A 880 -3.91 20.41 3.09
CA THR A 880 -4.28 20.67 1.69
C THR A 880 -3.55 19.77 0.69
N ASN A 881 -2.54 19.01 1.14
CA ASN A 881 -1.60 18.25 0.31
C ASN A 881 -0.86 19.15 -0.71
N MET A 882 -0.52 20.37 -0.28
CA MET A 882 0.24 21.35 -1.09
C MET A 882 1.70 21.40 -0.63
N ILE A 883 2.62 21.49 -1.59
CA ILE A 883 4.06 21.48 -1.36
C ILE A 883 4.66 22.77 -1.92
N TYR A 884 5.41 23.48 -1.09
CA TYR A 884 5.97 24.81 -1.37
C TYR A 884 7.49 24.72 -1.41
N VAL A 885 8.10 25.23 -2.47
CA VAL A 885 9.53 24.99 -2.77
C VAL A 885 10.25 26.30 -3.10
N ALA A 886 11.18 26.70 -2.25
CA ALA A 886 11.99 27.91 -2.42
C ALA A 886 13.11 27.69 -3.47
N ASN A 887 13.08 28.47 -4.55
CA ASN A 887 14.05 28.41 -5.64
C ASN A 887 14.98 29.61 -5.65
N SER A 888 16.21 29.41 -5.17
CA SER A 888 17.19 30.48 -4.93
C SER A 888 17.67 31.20 -6.21
N LYS A 889 17.86 30.47 -7.31
CA LYS A 889 18.44 31.02 -8.56
C LYS A 889 17.40 31.74 -9.43
N SER A 890 16.17 31.24 -9.47
CA SER A 890 15.05 31.82 -10.22
C SER A 890 14.26 32.87 -9.43
N ASN A 891 14.58 33.07 -8.14
CA ASN A 891 13.88 34.00 -7.23
C ASN A 891 12.38 33.70 -7.08
N THR A 892 12.01 32.42 -7.04
CA THR A 892 10.61 31.97 -7.05
C THR A 892 10.24 31.01 -5.92
N LEU A 893 8.95 30.91 -5.62
CA LEU A 893 8.35 29.77 -4.90
C LEU A 893 7.60 28.91 -5.90
N GLY A 894 8.07 27.67 -6.10
CA GLY A 894 7.30 26.65 -6.81
C GLY A 894 6.20 26.11 -5.90
N VAL A 895 5.01 25.95 -6.44
CA VAL A 895 3.86 25.34 -5.76
C VAL A 895 3.51 24.05 -6.50
N ILE A 896 3.54 22.94 -5.77
CA ILE A 896 3.18 21.61 -6.25
C ILE A 896 1.88 21.21 -5.54
N SER A 897 0.88 20.78 -6.30
CA SER A 897 -0.22 19.97 -5.75
C SER A 897 0.30 18.56 -5.58
N GLY A 898 0.19 17.97 -4.39
CA GLY A 898 0.40 16.53 -4.19
C GLY A 898 -0.66 15.72 -4.93
N ASN A 899 -1.90 16.20 -4.90
CA ASN A 899 -3.04 15.60 -5.59
C ASN A 899 -2.86 15.69 -7.12
N SER A 900 -3.30 14.66 -7.84
CA SER A 900 -3.24 14.55 -9.29
C SER A 900 -4.10 15.64 -9.98
N GLN A 901 -3.47 16.53 -10.73
CA GLN A 901 -4.13 17.66 -11.42
C GLN A 901 -4.07 17.53 -12.95
N SER A 902 -5.23 17.63 -13.61
CA SER A 902 -5.33 17.68 -15.07
C SER A 902 -5.30 19.13 -15.56
N SER A 903 -4.14 19.79 -15.51
CA SER A 903 -3.92 21.07 -16.22
C SER A 903 -2.44 21.44 -16.36
N THR A 904 -2.14 22.29 -17.34
CA THR A 904 -0.82 22.91 -17.55
C THR A 904 -0.59 24.08 -16.57
N PRO A 905 0.63 24.34 -16.09
CA PRO A 905 0.89 25.39 -15.11
C PRO A 905 0.53 26.80 -15.61
N ASN A 906 -0.20 27.56 -14.80
CA ASN A 906 -0.44 28.98 -15.04
C ASN A 906 0.77 29.80 -14.56
N ILE A 907 1.58 30.32 -15.47
CA ILE A 907 2.68 31.23 -15.13
C ILE A 907 2.11 32.64 -14.89
N VAL A 908 1.83 32.97 -13.62
CA VAL A 908 1.35 34.32 -13.25
C VAL A 908 2.55 35.24 -12.99
N SER A 909 2.96 35.96 -14.04
CA SER A 909 4.06 36.93 -13.95
C SER A 909 3.59 38.25 -13.32
N TYR A 910 3.80 38.41 -12.02
CA TYR A 910 3.64 39.70 -11.35
C TYR A 910 4.91 40.55 -11.50
N LYS A 911 4.77 41.73 -12.11
CA LYS A 911 5.82 42.77 -12.02
C LYS A 911 5.91 43.22 -10.57
N SER A 912 7.13 43.31 -10.04
CA SER A 912 7.36 43.95 -8.75
C SER A 912 6.84 45.39 -8.77
N GLN A 913 5.86 45.69 -7.93
CA GLN A 913 5.62 47.08 -7.55
C GLN A 913 6.80 47.50 -6.67
N SER A 914 7.61 48.40 -7.20
CA SER A 914 8.63 49.10 -6.41
C SER A 914 7.92 49.92 -5.32
N PHE A 915 8.13 49.57 -4.05
CA PHE A 915 7.76 50.42 -2.93
C PHE A 915 8.64 51.68 -2.95
N SER A 916 8.20 52.70 -3.71
CA SER A 916 8.76 54.04 -3.60
C SER A 916 8.24 54.68 -2.31
N LYS A 917 9.15 55.35 -1.58
CA LYS A 917 8.81 56.08 -0.34
C LYS A 917 7.65 57.05 -0.56
N THR A 918 6.63 56.94 0.29
CA THR A 918 5.67 57.99 0.69
C THR A 918 5.21 58.99 -0.38
N THR A 919 4.02 58.73 -0.94
CA THR A 919 3.08 59.77 -1.37
C THR A 919 1.64 59.32 -1.14
N VAL A 920 0.74 60.28 -0.86
CA VAL A 920 -0.64 60.07 -0.37
C VAL A 920 -1.59 59.70 -1.52
N PRO A 921 -2.57 58.79 -1.34
CA PRO A 921 -3.51 58.42 -2.40
C PRO A 921 -4.63 59.45 -2.60
N GLU A 922 -4.92 59.79 -3.86
CA GLU A 922 -6.14 60.50 -4.25
C GLU A 922 -7.35 59.56 -4.25
N PHE A 923 -8.45 59.96 -3.61
CA PHE A 923 -9.72 59.23 -3.58
C PHE A 923 -10.82 60.02 -4.30
N ASN A 924 -11.67 59.31 -5.04
CA ASN A 924 -12.75 59.92 -5.84
C ASN A 924 -13.80 60.66 -4.98
N THR A 925 -14.15 61.87 -5.40
CA THR A 925 -14.71 62.93 -4.55
C THR A 925 -16.24 63.09 -4.65
N VAL A 926 -17.03 62.11 -4.20
CA VAL A 926 -18.50 62.30 -4.05
C VAL A 926 -19.06 61.81 -2.71
N SER A 927 -18.81 60.56 -2.31
CA SER A 927 -19.46 60.00 -1.10
C SER A 927 -18.93 60.55 0.24
N PHE A 928 -17.75 61.17 0.28
CA PHE A 928 -17.15 61.69 1.52
C PHE A 928 -17.75 63.03 1.99
N MET A 929 -18.32 63.85 1.09
CA MET A 929 -18.81 65.19 1.46
C MET A 929 -20.06 65.16 2.36
N ILE A 930 -20.92 64.16 2.21
CA ILE A 930 -22.18 64.07 2.97
C ILE A 930 -21.93 63.59 4.42
N LEU A 931 -20.95 62.70 4.63
CA LEU A 931 -20.61 62.19 5.96
C LEU A 931 -19.72 63.15 6.76
N ALA A 932 -18.78 63.85 6.10
CA ALA A 932 -17.90 64.81 6.76
C ALA A 932 -18.64 66.03 7.34
N LEU A 933 -19.69 66.51 6.66
CA LEU A 933 -20.46 67.67 7.13
C LEU A 933 -21.23 67.40 8.43
N ALA A 934 -21.71 66.17 8.63
CA ALA A 934 -22.39 65.76 9.86
C ALA A 934 -21.45 65.69 11.07
N VAL A 935 -20.21 65.22 10.87
CA VAL A 935 -19.22 65.07 11.95
C VAL A 935 -18.66 66.42 12.42
N VAL A 936 -18.45 67.38 11.50
CA VAL A 936 -17.95 68.72 11.84
C VAL A 936 -18.97 69.53 12.67
N ILE A 937 -20.27 69.35 12.42
CA ILE A 937 -21.33 69.98 13.23
C ILE A 937 -21.37 69.37 14.65
N ALA A 938 -21.14 68.07 14.79
CA ALA A 938 -21.09 67.40 16.10
C ALA A 938 -19.87 67.80 16.95
N MET A 939 -18.71 68.03 16.33
CA MET A 939 -17.47 68.38 17.06
C MET A 939 -17.41 69.82 17.57
N PHE A 940 -18.33 70.71 17.16
CA PHE A 940 -18.38 72.09 17.66
C PHE A 940 -19.00 72.22 19.07
N PHE A 941 -19.62 71.16 19.61
CA PHE A 941 -20.33 71.15 20.90
C PHE A 941 -19.78 70.13 21.91
N SER A 942 -18.49 70.17 22.25
CA SER A 942 -17.96 69.42 23.44
C SER A 942 -16.60 69.88 24.00
N ARG A 943 -16.19 71.14 23.82
CA ARG A 943 -15.03 71.71 24.56
C ARG A 943 -15.47 72.36 25.88
N PHE A 944 -15.46 71.63 26.99
CA PHE A 944 -15.22 72.19 28.33
C PHE A 944 -14.53 71.17 29.25
N LYS A 945 -13.44 71.59 29.92
CA LYS A 945 -12.67 70.82 30.91
C LYS A 945 -13.22 71.03 32.33
N ILE A 946 -13.06 70.03 33.20
CA ILE A 946 -12.86 70.23 34.66
C ILE A 946 -11.79 69.23 35.16
N GLU A 947 -10.85 69.70 35.98
CA GLU A 947 -9.80 68.93 36.69
C GLU A 947 -9.53 69.56 38.08
N PRO A 948 -9.35 68.74 39.14
CA PRO A 948 -8.64 69.11 40.39
C PRO A 948 -7.71 67.95 40.88
N LEU A 949 -6.68 68.05 41.75
CA LEU A 949 -6.02 69.05 42.63
C LEU A 949 -4.47 68.91 42.47
N LEU A 950 -3.62 69.95 42.55
CA LEU A 950 -2.94 70.56 43.74
C LEU A 950 -2.14 69.61 44.68
N PRO A 951 -1.06 70.06 45.39
CA PRO A 951 -0.11 71.15 45.08
C PRO A 951 1.39 70.89 45.50
N HIS A 952 2.24 71.94 45.32
CA HIS A 952 3.49 72.28 46.07
C HIS A 952 4.84 71.62 45.69
N LYS A 953 6.01 72.31 45.77
CA LYS A 953 6.38 73.76 45.79
C LYS A 953 7.92 73.93 45.72
N SER A 954 8.42 75.05 45.14
CA SER A 954 9.75 75.68 45.37
C SER A 954 11.05 74.88 45.03
N ILE A 955 12.12 75.48 44.48
CA ILE A 955 12.43 76.86 44.01
C ILE A 955 13.04 76.74 42.61
#